data_AF-A0A351TIP1-F1
#
_entry.id   AF-A0A351TIP1-F1
#
_cell.length_a   1.000
_cell.length_b   1.000
_cell.length_c   1.000
_cell.angle_alpha   90.00
_cell.angle_beta   90.00
_cell.angle_gamma   90.00
#
_symmetry.space_group_name_H-M   'P 1'
#
loop_
_entity.id
_entity.type
_entity.pdbx_description
1 polymer ?
#
loop_
_entity_poly.entity_id
_entity_poly.type
_entity_poly.pdbx_seq_one_letter_code
_entity_poly.pdbx_strand_id
1 'polypeptide(L)'
;MNFKLKRGQQCIIRMDGRETEAVKIAAANLAGDLEHALGLSVQVRQTGEEKDQKGEKDREEEKDREEERDREEERDREEEKDKEEEKDREEETAEIIVGTLGIAELPGGAADFFGLYDEDGRLRKEAFLHRIFGRKLVIAGSDRRGTIYGIYDISEALGVSPWHFWADVPVRERQEFLLPETYAKVDYPSVEYRGIFINDEEELEAWVQNYMKEPTIGVKTYEKVFELLLRLKANYIWPAMHVNSFNLKPENGALADRMGIVVGTSHCDMLMRSNNREWKPWLQKKGYTDVAYDYSIEGRNRGILREYWKESVEQNRDFEVCYTLGMRGIHDSGFETKGLEGKSKEELRDAKAALLEKIIADQREILKNTLGHKTMMTFIPYKEVLDLYDRGLKIPEDMTLVWANDNYGYIRRYPSDAEKRRSGGNGIYYHNSYWSPPSMSYVFLCSIPLAHTRNELQKAWNEGIRKLWVLNSGAIKPLEQEITFFLRLAWEIGKPGALTEDVDAFVEDWIDRTFTGKIGKQASKLLGDFSQLTNVRKVENMDYDAFSQTAYGDEAAVRIHRYEELFDRGNQLYEKLPPQEKDAFFQLVLMRIHAAYFTNLAYYYGDRSTLMYERGNMQAAAFYTEKSRETEDARRRLVHYYNHGMHGGKWNGILNPEGFPPPRAAMMPVCTPPLKIQGEPSMRVDIWNGEDGLCFAAPGEKWIEIGNTGTGEFEVAIQAPQWVRLSERKGIIRREKRILVRVEDVSENREGEILVESMGTLQRIPVRTVKSVYAGVSAAAECVEGVSAAAEYVAGSSTLTEYRACDCATEEDGLIALEGEACGNMSAKKEPDTCRFLSNDFKLIPRLGRMQGSLVEACAQREVGSMEAQPLRYCFEARQKGEFLLEIHRFPSLNSVGRLRIGISLDDGEVQVVESLSNDEWRGNWKKNVLNNVDRLYLKLSVPEAGRHQLGVWAIDRYFAFSRMVIYTKTRKENNLAGVRGPQPLPAERDWKGWCDSFYGKYELSPRPVFYAGSPNNRDSLAVDCRIMQASGFGRKVEPDWYMERGRHVFEEDDGGIRIDAAAVLAQGDYAWSEESRVTGESGKESASWQHCAGESFGRSGLAMYIRKPELRWTAHAPSLNYRIQCQGGTYIIWMLSKFNVLEEGFFALGIDGDTIPRNELYGGGSLWRYEAEQIYRWVPAARIQLERGSHVLRVYALASGMRYDRFYLTRGEELPPADTEW
;
A
#
# COMPACT_ATOMS: atom_id res chain seq x y z
N MET A 1 -21.97 31.17 32.84
CA MET A 1 -22.92 30.08 32.52
C MET A 1 -22.43 29.31 31.28
N ASN A 2 -22.55 27.97 31.28
CA ASN A 2 -22.08 27.09 30.19
C ASN A 2 -22.89 27.27 28.89
N PHE A 3 -22.28 26.97 27.75
CA PHE A 3 -23.00 26.77 26.48
C PHE A 3 -23.54 25.33 26.45
N LYS A 4 -24.82 25.16 26.12
CA LYS A 4 -25.52 23.88 26.13
C LYS A 4 -26.50 23.78 24.97
N LEU A 5 -26.42 22.68 24.23
CA LEU A 5 -27.42 22.25 23.26
C LEU A 5 -28.10 20.99 23.78
N LYS A 6 -29.43 20.96 23.81
CA LYS A 6 -30.24 19.78 24.16
C LYS A 6 -30.96 19.27 22.92
N ARG A 7 -31.18 17.95 22.85
CA ARG A 7 -31.93 17.34 21.76
C ARG A 7 -33.31 17.98 21.59
N GLY A 8 -33.67 18.32 20.35
CA GLY A 8 -34.94 18.99 20.03
C GLY A 8 -35.01 20.49 20.30
N GLN A 9 -33.95 21.11 20.84
CA GLN A 9 -33.88 22.54 21.11
C GLN A 9 -33.77 23.36 19.81
N GLN A 10 -34.20 24.62 19.84
CA GLN A 10 -33.90 25.58 18.77
C GLN A 10 -32.45 26.10 18.88
N CYS A 11 -31.78 26.23 17.74
CA CYS A 11 -30.44 26.80 17.64
C CYS A 11 -30.37 27.83 16.51
N ILE A 12 -29.76 28.97 16.76
CA ILE A 12 -29.49 29.99 15.75
C ILE A 12 -27.98 30.05 15.50
N ILE A 13 -27.58 29.87 14.24
CA ILE A 13 -26.23 30.16 13.76
C ILE A 13 -26.26 31.56 13.14
N ARG A 14 -25.58 32.52 13.77
CA ARG A 14 -25.43 33.89 13.25
C ARG A 14 -24.09 34.07 12.56
N MET A 15 -24.10 34.73 11.41
CA MET A 15 -22.89 35.17 10.69
C MET A 15 -23.15 36.50 9.97
N ASP A 16 -22.08 37.19 9.57
CA ASP A 16 -22.18 38.41 8.76
C ASP A 16 -22.52 38.06 7.29
N GLY A 17 -23.40 38.83 6.64
CA GLY A 17 -23.76 38.60 5.23
C GLY A 17 -22.59 38.74 4.24
N ARG A 18 -21.51 39.45 4.64
CA ARG A 18 -20.28 39.63 3.88
C ARG A 18 -19.31 38.45 3.97
N GLU A 19 -19.60 37.45 4.79
CA GLU A 19 -18.81 36.22 4.84
C GLU A 19 -18.75 35.57 3.45
N THR A 20 -17.63 34.90 3.18
CA THR A 20 -17.46 34.20 1.90
C THR A 20 -18.47 33.07 1.74
N GLU A 21 -18.83 32.73 0.50
CA GLU A 21 -19.71 31.58 0.22
C GLU A 21 -19.17 30.27 0.82
N ALA A 22 -17.85 30.09 0.90
CA ALA A 22 -17.22 28.95 1.54
C ALA A 22 -17.61 28.82 3.03
N VAL A 23 -17.62 29.94 3.76
CA VAL A 23 -18.01 29.99 5.17
C VAL A 23 -19.52 29.74 5.32
N LYS A 24 -20.34 30.29 4.43
CA LYS A 24 -21.80 30.06 4.41
C LYS A 24 -22.13 28.58 4.18
N ILE A 25 -21.46 27.93 3.22
CA ILE A 25 -21.60 26.49 2.95
C ILE A 25 -21.21 25.67 4.19
N ALA A 26 -20.06 25.96 4.81
CA ALA A 26 -19.62 25.25 6.01
C ALA A 26 -20.61 25.41 7.17
N ALA A 27 -21.17 26.62 7.37
CA ALA A 27 -22.16 26.86 8.40
C ALA A 27 -23.50 26.15 8.12
N ALA A 28 -23.92 26.04 6.86
CA ALA A 28 -25.07 25.22 6.48
C ALA A 28 -24.81 23.73 6.75
N ASN A 29 -23.59 23.24 6.51
CA ASN A 29 -23.20 21.88 6.87
C ASN A 29 -23.23 21.66 8.39
N LEU A 30 -22.79 22.62 9.20
CA LEU A 30 -22.91 22.55 10.66
C LEU A 30 -24.38 22.52 11.12
N ALA A 31 -25.27 23.26 10.45
CA ALA A 31 -26.70 23.19 10.73
C ALA A 31 -27.22 21.75 10.50
N GLY A 32 -26.93 21.15 9.34
CA GLY A 32 -27.30 19.76 9.06
C GLY A 32 -26.66 18.74 10.03
N ASP A 33 -25.41 18.95 10.42
CA ASP A 33 -24.71 18.12 11.41
C ASP A 33 -25.38 18.18 12.79
N LEU A 34 -25.84 19.37 13.22
CA LEU A 34 -26.59 19.58 14.46
C LEU A 34 -27.99 18.96 14.41
N GLU A 35 -28.68 19.08 13.27
CA GLU A 35 -29.97 18.43 13.04
C GLU A 35 -29.84 16.90 13.11
N HIS A 36 -28.83 16.32 12.47
CA HIS A 36 -28.61 14.88 12.49
C HIS A 36 -28.15 14.37 13.85
N ALA A 37 -27.18 15.03 14.50
CA ALA A 37 -26.60 14.55 15.75
C ALA A 37 -27.50 14.80 16.98
N LEU A 38 -28.23 15.91 17.00
CA LEU A 38 -29.01 16.37 18.16
C LEU A 38 -30.50 16.58 17.84
N GLY A 39 -30.97 16.34 16.62
CA GLY A 39 -32.39 16.57 16.28
C GLY A 39 -32.84 18.01 16.52
N LEU A 40 -31.95 18.99 16.39
CA LEU A 40 -32.27 20.40 16.62
C LEU A 40 -33.12 20.96 15.48
N SER A 41 -33.80 22.08 15.73
CA SER A 41 -34.27 22.96 14.65
C SER A 41 -33.28 24.11 14.52
N VAL A 42 -32.53 24.16 13.41
CA VAL A 42 -31.44 25.12 13.23
C VAL A 42 -31.81 26.19 12.21
N GLN A 43 -31.64 27.45 12.57
CA GLN A 43 -31.77 28.59 11.64
C GLN A 43 -30.42 29.25 11.43
N VAL A 44 -30.02 29.40 10.17
CA VAL A 44 -28.83 30.19 9.79
C VAL A 44 -29.29 31.61 9.46
N ARG A 45 -28.85 32.61 10.24
CA ARG A 45 -29.21 34.03 10.06
C ARG A 45 -27.99 34.86 9.66
N GLN A 46 -28.16 35.66 8.61
CA GLN A 46 -27.13 36.59 8.13
C GLN A 46 -27.45 38.01 8.62
N THR A 47 -26.52 38.66 9.32
CA THR A 47 -26.69 40.06 9.74
C THR A 47 -26.26 40.99 8.62
N GLY A 48 -27.16 41.88 8.17
CA GLY A 48 -26.88 42.88 7.12
C GLY A 48 -27.99 43.04 6.08
N GLU A 49 -28.81 42.01 5.82
CA GLU A 49 -29.91 42.06 4.84
C GLU A 49 -31.19 42.75 5.37
N GLU A 50 -31.37 42.85 6.70
CA GLU A 50 -32.54 43.51 7.29
C GLU A 50 -32.52 45.05 7.16
N LYS A 51 -31.39 45.66 6.78
CA LYS A 51 -31.34 47.12 6.56
C LYS A 51 -32.00 47.57 5.24
N ASP A 52 -32.21 46.66 4.28
CA ASP A 52 -32.87 47.00 3.01
C ASP A 52 -34.40 46.85 3.04
N GLN A 53 -34.97 46.10 3.99
CA GLN A 53 -36.43 46.03 4.18
C GLN A 53 -36.98 47.04 5.20
N LYS A 54 -36.13 47.60 6.08
CA LYS A 54 -36.54 48.69 6.98
C LYS A 54 -36.60 50.06 6.26
N GLY A 55 -35.91 50.20 5.13
CA GLY A 55 -35.96 51.40 4.28
C GLY A 55 -37.25 51.58 3.47
N GLU A 56 -38.08 50.53 3.35
CA GLU A 56 -39.38 50.59 2.64
C GLU A 56 -40.59 50.62 3.58
N LYS A 57 -40.44 50.23 4.86
CA LYS A 57 -41.52 50.35 5.86
C LYS A 57 -41.59 51.72 6.54
N ASP A 58 -40.49 52.47 6.57
CA ASP A 58 -40.46 53.85 7.11
C ASP A 58 -40.96 54.91 6.10
N ARG A 59 -41.63 54.49 5.01
CA ARG A 59 -42.31 55.38 4.05
C ARG A 59 -43.82 55.17 3.93
N GLU A 60 -44.42 54.28 4.71
CA GLU A 60 -45.87 54.01 4.68
C GLU A 60 -46.58 54.07 6.04
N GLU A 61 -45.94 54.57 7.09
CA GLU A 61 -46.59 54.88 8.37
C GLU A 61 -46.49 56.37 8.71
N GLU A 62 -46.94 57.20 7.77
CA GLU A 62 -47.40 58.57 8.04
C GLU A 62 -48.84 58.72 7.55
N LYS A 63 -49.73 57.90 8.11
CA LYS A 63 -51.17 58.17 8.19
C LYS A 63 -51.76 57.37 9.33
N ASP A 64 -52.64 58.05 10.05
CA ASP A 64 -53.48 57.53 11.13
C ASP A 64 -52.79 57.46 12.50
N ARG A 65 -52.38 58.64 12.97
CA ARG A 65 -52.53 59.01 14.39
C ARG A 65 -53.70 59.96 14.54
N GLU A 66 -54.88 59.40 14.78
CA GLU A 66 -55.93 60.03 15.60
C GLU A 66 -57.00 58.97 15.88
N GLU A 67 -56.86 58.26 17.01
CA GLU A 67 -57.92 58.20 18.03
C GLU A 67 -57.49 57.29 19.20
N GLU A 68 -57.84 57.78 20.38
CA GLU A 68 -57.99 57.05 21.64
C GLU A 68 -56.71 56.54 22.33
N ARG A 69 -56.11 57.51 23.04
CA ARG A 69 -56.00 57.41 24.49
C ARG A 69 -57.32 56.90 25.09
N ASP A 70 -57.29 55.68 25.61
CA ASP A 70 -57.89 55.31 26.91
C ASP A 70 -57.77 53.79 27.08
N ARG A 71 -56.70 53.35 27.77
CA ARG A 71 -56.58 52.15 28.63
C ARG A 71 -55.09 51.90 28.90
N GLU A 72 -54.53 52.80 29.70
CA GLU A 72 -53.12 52.84 30.08
C GLU A 72 -52.87 52.19 31.47
N GLU A 73 -53.76 51.31 31.96
CA GLU A 73 -53.57 50.64 33.27
C GLU A 73 -53.72 49.11 33.24
N GLU A 74 -53.90 48.47 32.06
CA GLU A 74 -53.80 47.01 31.89
C GLU A 74 -52.54 46.56 31.12
N ARG A 75 -51.88 47.46 30.38
CA ARG A 75 -50.65 47.15 29.61
C ARG A 75 -49.42 46.88 30.47
N ASP A 76 -49.32 47.46 31.65
CA ASP A 76 -48.13 47.29 32.51
C ASP A 76 -48.07 45.92 33.21
N ARG A 77 -49.17 45.16 33.24
CA ARG A 77 -49.18 43.77 33.76
C ARG A 77 -49.09 42.71 32.67
N GLU A 78 -49.49 43.02 31.44
CA GLU A 78 -49.26 42.16 30.27
C GLU A 78 -47.84 42.36 29.72
N GLU A 79 -47.26 43.57 29.76
CA GLU A 79 -45.86 43.80 29.38
C GLU A 79 -44.85 43.16 30.36
N GLU A 80 -45.14 43.07 31.66
CA GLU A 80 -44.26 42.33 32.59
C GLU A 80 -44.38 40.81 32.41
N LYS A 81 -45.55 40.30 31.99
CA LYS A 81 -45.79 38.88 31.74
C LYS A 81 -45.27 38.44 30.37
N ASP A 82 -45.38 39.30 29.36
CA ASP A 82 -44.74 39.14 28.05
C ASP A 82 -43.22 39.31 28.17
N LYS A 83 -42.69 40.21 29.02
CA LYS A 83 -41.25 40.31 29.29
C LYS A 83 -40.72 39.15 30.15
N GLU A 84 -41.55 38.47 30.93
CA GLU A 84 -41.20 37.20 31.62
C GLU A 84 -41.32 35.99 30.67
N GLU A 85 -42.36 35.90 29.83
CA GLU A 85 -42.51 34.84 28.81
C GLU A 85 -41.49 34.98 27.64
N GLU A 86 -41.07 36.20 27.30
CA GLU A 86 -40.01 36.47 26.32
C GLU A 86 -38.61 36.20 26.92
N LYS A 87 -38.43 36.43 28.23
CA LYS A 87 -37.22 35.98 28.98
C LYS A 87 -37.12 34.45 29.04
N ASP A 88 -38.24 33.76 29.28
CA ASP A 88 -38.29 32.30 29.32
C ASP A 88 -38.09 31.68 27.92
N ARG A 89 -38.51 32.36 26.83
CA ARG A 89 -38.21 31.97 25.44
C ARG A 89 -36.76 32.26 25.02
N GLU A 90 -36.17 33.35 25.50
CA GLU A 90 -34.73 33.64 25.29
C GLU A 90 -33.82 32.67 26.05
N GLU A 91 -34.27 32.06 27.16
CA GLU A 91 -33.52 30.99 27.84
C GLU A 91 -33.53 29.64 27.09
N GLU A 92 -34.44 29.45 26.12
CA GLU A 92 -34.65 28.19 25.40
C GLU A 92 -33.89 28.09 24.06
N THR A 93 -33.43 29.20 23.47
CA THR A 93 -32.75 29.20 22.15
C THR A 93 -31.24 29.32 22.30
N ALA A 94 -30.50 28.33 21.79
CA ALA A 94 -29.03 28.39 21.79
C ALA A 94 -28.49 29.21 20.62
N GLU A 95 -27.35 29.87 20.81
CA GLU A 95 -26.77 30.74 19.79
C GLU A 95 -25.29 30.42 19.54
N ILE A 96 -24.95 30.22 18.26
CA ILE A 96 -23.59 30.07 17.75
C ILE A 96 -23.30 31.27 16.84
N ILE A 97 -22.22 31.99 17.12
CA ILE A 97 -21.76 33.12 16.31
C ILE A 97 -20.53 32.68 15.53
N VAL A 98 -20.59 32.79 14.20
CA VAL A 98 -19.52 32.42 13.28
C VAL A 98 -19.04 33.67 12.57
N GLY A 99 -17.72 33.87 12.49
CA GLY A 99 -17.19 34.96 11.68
C GLY A 99 -15.68 34.96 11.50
N THR A 100 -15.26 35.64 10.44
CA THR A 100 -13.87 35.87 10.07
C THR A 100 -13.43 37.24 10.58
N LEU A 101 -12.27 37.32 11.24
CA LEU A 101 -11.73 38.59 11.72
C LEU A 101 -11.55 39.60 10.58
N GLY A 102 -12.01 40.83 10.82
CA GLY A 102 -12.00 41.91 9.82
C GLY A 102 -13.18 41.89 8.86
N ILE A 103 -14.02 40.83 8.86
CA ILE A 103 -15.29 40.76 8.12
C ILE A 103 -16.46 40.92 9.09
N ALA A 104 -16.56 40.02 10.07
CA ALA A 104 -17.64 40.00 11.05
C ALA A 104 -17.33 40.81 12.32
N GLU A 105 -18.34 41.44 12.90
CA GLU A 105 -18.26 42.02 14.25
C GLU A 105 -18.48 40.92 15.29
N LEU A 106 -17.39 40.41 15.87
CA LEU A 106 -17.41 39.36 16.87
C LEU A 106 -17.46 39.94 18.30
N PRO A 107 -18.16 39.29 19.25
CA PRO A 107 -18.23 39.76 20.63
C PRO A 107 -16.91 39.51 21.36
N GLY A 108 -16.44 40.50 22.14
CA GLY A 108 -15.17 40.44 22.88
C GLY A 108 -14.22 41.59 22.51
N GLY A 109 -13.15 41.77 23.29
CA GLY A 109 -12.09 42.75 23.00
C GLY A 109 -10.95 42.14 22.17
N ALA A 110 -10.04 42.97 21.65
CA ALA A 110 -8.89 42.49 20.87
C ALA A 110 -8.02 41.45 21.62
N ALA A 111 -7.89 41.59 22.94
CA ALA A 111 -7.17 40.64 23.79
C ALA A 111 -7.80 39.24 23.78
N ASP A 112 -9.10 39.12 23.52
CA ASP A 112 -9.80 37.83 23.50
C ASP A 112 -9.47 36.98 22.27
N PHE A 113 -8.90 37.59 21.23
CA PHE A 113 -8.53 36.96 19.97
C PHE A 113 -7.01 36.83 19.79
N PHE A 114 -6.19 37.14 20.81
CA PHE A 114 -4.73 37.18 20.71
C PHE A 114 -4.11 35.85 20.22
N GLY A 115 -4.74 34.71 20.51
CA GLY A 115 -4.27 33.40 20.03
C GLY A 115 -4.28 33.23 18.51
N LEU A 116 -5.06 34.04 17.78
CA LEU A 116 -5.06 34.06 16.32
C LEU A 116 -3.86 34.79 15.71
N TYR A 117 -3.03 35.43 16.54
CA TYR A 117 -1.85 36.18 16.12
C TYR A 117 -0.56 35.39 16.44
N ASP A 118 0.45 35.58 15.59
CA ASP A 118 1.80 35.12 15.84
C ASP A 118 2.57 36.05 16.78
N GLU A 119 3.82 35.69 17.09
CA GLU A 119 4.69 36.45 17.99
C GLU A 119 5.03 37.85 17.44
N ASP A 120 4.92 38.03 16.11
CA ASP A 120 5.13 39.31 15.43
C ASP A 120 3.85 40.15 15.33
N GLY A 121 2.73 39.68 15.90
CA GLY A 121 1.43 40.36 15.87
C GLY A 121 0.71 40.26 14.53
N ARG A 122 1.08 39.32 13.65
CA ARG A 122 0.39 39.05 12.39
C ARG A 122 -0.63 37.93 12.58
N LEU A 123 -1.74 37.96 11.84
CA LEU A 123 -2.69 36.86 11.85
C LEU A 123 -2.02 35.58 11.36
N ARG A 124 -2.11 34.52 12.16
CA ARG A 124 -1.73 33.17 11.77
C ARG A 124 -2.65 32.71 10.64
N LYS A 125 -2.08 32.16 9.57
CA LYS A 125 -2.89 31.63 8.46
C LYS A 125 -3.76 30.47 8.94
N GLU A 126 -5.01 30.47 8.50
CA GLU A 126 -6.00 29.40 8.72
C GLU A 126 -6.20 29.03 10.21
N ALA A 127 -5.96 29.98 11.10
CA ALA A 127 -6.15 29.80 12.53
C ALA A 127 -7.62 29.99 12.90
N PHE A 128 -8.06 29.27 13.92
CA PHE A 128 -9.39 29.44 14.49
C PHE A 128 -9.38 29.48 16.01
N LEU A 129 -10.41 30.09 16.55
CA LEU A 129 -10.68 30.21 17.97
C LEU A 129 -12.13 29.82 18.25
N HIS A 130 -12.31 28.95 19.24
CA HIS A 130 -13.60 28.72 19.88
C HIS A 130 -13.59 29.35 21.26
N ARG A 131 -14.66 30.04 21.62
CA ARG A 131 -14.80 30.59 22.97
C ARG A 131 -16.25 30.80 23.35
N ILE A 132 -16.54 30.66 24.64
CA ILE A 132 -17.87 30.95 25.17
C ILE A 132 -17.95 32.41 25.65
N PHE A 133 -18.94 33.15 25.15
CA PHE A 133 -19.25 34.51 25.58
C PHE A 133 -20.73 34.61 25.94
N GLY A 134 -21.05 34.87 27.21
CA GLY A 134 -22.44 35.08 27.65
C GLY A 134 -23.39 33.95 27.23
N ARG A 135 -22.98 32.68 27.39
CA ARG A 135 -23.69 31.45 26.94
C ARG A 135 -23.77 31.23 25.43
N LYS A 136 -23.01 31.98 24.62
CA LYS A 136 -22.93 31.81 23.16
C LYS A 136 -21.61 31.17 22.78
N LEU A 137 -21.62 30.26 21.83
CA LEU A 137 -20.38 29.72 21.24
C LEU A 137 -19.93 30.65 20.11
N VAL A 138 -18.75 31.24 20.23
CA VAL A 138 -18.11 32.04 19.18
C VAL A 138 -17.08 31.19 18.47
N ILE A 139 -17.20 31.12 17.14
CA ILE A 139 -16.25 30.50 16.21
C ILE A 139 -15.64 31.62 15.37
N ALA A 140 -14.39 31.96 15.68
CA ALA A 140 -13.66 33.05 15.03
C ALA A 140 -12.51 32.49 14.19
N GLY A 141 -12.43 32.84 12.90
CA GLY A 141 -11.30 32.52 12.04
C GLY A 141 -10.41 33.72 11.76
N SER A 142 -9.12 33.48 11.54
CA SER A 142 -8.20 34.52 11.04
C SER A 142 -8.38 34.82 9.55
N ASP A 143 -8.91 33.86 8.79
CA ASP A 143 -9.27 33.96 7.38
C ASP A 143 -10.43 32.98 7.06
N ARG A 144 -10.88 32.96 5.79
CA ARG A 144 -12.03 32.12 5.36
C ARG A 144 -11.86 30.65 5.73
N ARG A 145 -10.65 30.09 5.60
CA ARG A 145 -10.39 28.68 5.89
C ARG A 145 -10.26 28.43 7.38
N GLY A 146 -9.67 29.36 8.14
CA GLY A 146 -9.70 29.34 9.60
C GLY A 146 -11.14 29.22 10.12
N THR A 147 -12.06 30.07 9.63
CA THR A 147 -13.48 30.01 10.02
C THR A 147 -14.11 28.66 9.68
N ILE A 148 -13.87 28.12 8.48
CA ILE A 148 -14.35 26.80 8.04
C ILE A 148 -13.82 25.67 8.94
N TYR A 149 -12.53 25.67 9.29
CA TYR A 149 -11.97 24.66 10.19
C TYR A 149 -12.50 24.77 11.61
N GLY A 150 -12.74 25.99 12.09
CA GLY A 150 -13.43 26.21 13.36
C GLY A 150 -14.83 25.60 13.36
N ILE A 151 -15.59 25.75 12.27
CA ILE A 151 -16.91 25.12 12.12
C ILE A 151 -16.78 23.59 12.15
N TYR A 152 -15.93 23.01 11.29
CA TYR A 152 -15.82 21.55 11.21
C TYR A 152 -15.17 20.91 12.44
N ASP A 153 -14.39 21.64 13.23
CA ASP A 153 -13.89 21.18 14.53
C ASP A 153 -15.04 21.02 15.55
N ILE A 154 -16.10 21.83 15.46
CA ILE A 154 -17.34 21.61 16.23
C ILE A 154 -18.13 20.42 15.69
N SER A 155 -18.24 20.26 14.36
CA SER A 155 -18.85 19.05 13.76
C SER A 155 -18.16 17.77 14.24
N GLU A 156 -16.83 17.76 14.28
CA GLU A 156 -16.05 16.64 14.81
C GLU A 156 -16.33 16.42 16.30
N ALA A 157 -16.39 17.48 17.11
CA ALA A 157 -16.72 17.40 18.55
C ALA A 157 -18.14 16.87 18.82
N LEU A 158 -19.09 17.15 17.91
CA LEU A 158 -20.44 16.57 17.89
C LEU A 158 -20.44 15.07 17.55
N GLY A 159 -19.34 14.54 17.00
CA GLY A 159 -19.20 13.14 16.60
C GLY A 159 -19.56 12.87 15.15
N VAL A 160 -19.64 13.91 14.30
CA VAL A 160 -19.81 13.74 12.85
C VAL A 160 -18.44 13.47 12.23
N SER A 161 -18.23 12.24 11.76
CA SER A 161 -16.97 11.86 11.11
C SER A 161 -16.80 12.57 9.75
N PRO A 162 -15.58 13.01 9.39
CA PRO A 162 -15.27 13.40 8.02
C PRO A 162 -15.65 12.33 6.98
N TRP A 163 -15.65 11.06 7.39
CA TRP A 163 -15.92 9.89 6.55
C TRP A 163 -17.39 9.44 6.56
N HIS A 164 -18.32 10.25 7.08
CA HIS A 164 -19.75 9.88 7.11
C HIS A 164 -20.31 9.53 5.71
N PHE A 165 -19.92 10.29 4.69
CA PHE A 165 -20.30 10.00 3.30
C PHE A 165 -19.34 9.01 2.63
N TRP A 166 -18.02 9.16 2.81
CA TRP A 166 -17.01 8.40 2.08
C TRP A 166 -16.71 7.01 2.65
N ALA A 167 -17.16 6.69 3.87
CA ALA A 167 -17.01 5.36 4.48
C ALA A 167 -18.18 4.94 5.38
N ASP A 168 -19.37 5.48 5.11
CA ASP A 168 -20.64 5.15 5.77
C ASP A 168 -20.60 5.22 7.30
N VAL A 169 -19.73 6.07 7.86
CA VAL A 169 -19.62 6.22 9.32
C VAL A 169 -20.92 6.86 9.83
N PRO A 170 -21.70 6.17 10.69
CA PRO A 170 -22.99 6.69 11.12
C PRO A 170 -22.81 7.90 12.03
N VAL A 171 -23.66 8.92 11.84
CA VAL A 171 -23.75 10.05 12.77
C VAL A 171 -24.47 9.56 14.03
N ARG A 172 -23.81 9.68 15.18
CA ARG A 172 -24.37 9.23 16.46
C ARG A 172 -25.34 10.26 17.01
N GLU A 173 -26.52 9.78 17.41
CA GLU A 173 -27.45 10.60 18.15
C GLU A 173 -26.92 10.93 19.55
N ARG A 174 -27.11 12.18 19.97
CA ARG A 174 -26.75 12.69 21.29
C ARG A 174 -27.96 13.31 21.96
N GLN A 175 -27.95 13.30 23.29
CA GLN A 175 -29.00 13.96 24.09
C GLN A 175 -28.63 15.42 24.41
N GLU A 176 -27.34 15.68 24.61
CA GLU A 176 -26.84 17.03 24.85
C GLU A 176 -25.39 17.20 24.37
N PHE A 177 -25.01 18.45 24.10
CA PHE A 177 -23.65 18.90 23.85
C PHE A 177 -23.36 20.10 24.75
N LEU A 178 -22.27 20.04 25.53
CA LEU A 178 -21.97 21.02 26.55
C LEU A 178 -20.52 21.48 26.47
N LEU A 179 -20.33 22.80 26.49
CA LEU A 179 -19.03 23.45 26.60
C LEU A 179 -19.03 24.34 27.85
N PRO A 180 -18.05 24.18 28.76
CA PRO A 180 -17.99 25.01 29.96
C PRO A 180 -17.77 26.48 29.61
N GLU A 181 -18.18 27.40 30.47
CA GLU A 181 -17.95 28.85 30.29
C GLU A 181 -16.47 29.21 30.09
N THR A 182 -15.57 28.43 30.70
CA THR A 182 -14.12 28.60 30.57
C THR A 182 -13.55 27.97 29.30
N TYR A 183 -14.37 27.36 28.45
CA TYR A 183 -13.90 26.72 27.22
C TYR A 183 -13.35 27.78 26.26
N ALA A 184 -12.06 27.65 25.96
CA ALA A 184 -11.38 28.38 24.93
C ALA A 184 -10.42 27.41 24.22
N LYS A 185 -10.47 27.38 22.90
CA LYS A 185 -9.58 26.57 22.07
C LYS A 185 -9.05 27.43 20.95
N VAL A 186 -7.75 27.35 20.70
CA VAL A 186 -7.09 27.99 19.56
C VAL A 186 -6.26 26.94 18.85
N ASP A 187 -6.35 26.88 17.52
CA ASP A 187 -5.58 25.93 16.74
C ASP A 187 -5.30 26.50 15.33
N TYR A 188 -4.25 26.00 14.68
CA TYR A 188 -3.75 26.46 13.38
C TYR A 188 -2.81 25.41 12.75
N PRO A 189 -2.66 25.34 11.42
CA PRO A 189 -1.82 24.33 10.79
C PRO A 189 -0.31 24.58 10.98
N SER A 190 0.47 23.49 11.05
CA SER A 190 1.94 23.54 10.97
C SER A 190 2.46 23.65 9.54
N VAL A 191 1.86 22.91 8.60
CA VAL A 191 2.18 22.95 7.16
C VAL A 191 1.14 23.82 6.43
N GLU A 192 1.62 24.79 5.65
CA GLU A 192 0.75 25.81 5.03
C GLU A 192 -0.20 25.23 3.97
N TYR A 193 0.31 24.42 3.04
CA TYR A 193 -0.51 23.74 2.02
C TYR A 193 -0.52 22.24 2.26
N ARG A 194 -1.70 21.65 2.42
CA ARG A 194 -1.90 20.25 2.84
C ARG A 194 -2.99 19.65 1.99
N GLY A 195 -2.70 18.54 1.33
CA GLY A 195 -3.64 18.00 0.36
C GLY A 195 -3.39 16.58 -0.09
N ILE A 196 -4.22 16.16 -1.02
CA ILE A 196 -4.12 14.88 -1.70
C ILE A 196 -3.94 15.09 -3.22
N PHE A 197 -3.46 14.04 -3.87
CA PHE A 197 -3.49 13.86 -5.31
C PHE A 197 -4.37 12.65 -5.61
N ILE A 198 -5.51 12.90 -6.26
CA ILE A 198 -6.34 11.85 -6.84
C ILE A 198 -5.64 11.35 -8.10
N ASN A 199 -5.11 10.14 -8.05
CA ASN A 199 -4.34 9.50 -9.11
C ASN A 199 -4.74 8.02 -9.18
N ASP A 200 -4.33 7.31 -10.24
CA ASP A 200 -4.69 5.89 -10.43
C ASP A 200 -6.23 5.69 -10.27
N GLU A 201 -7.00 6.67 -10.76
CA GLU A 201 -8.34 6.99 -10.30
C GLU A 201 -9.47 6.30 -11.08
N GLU A 202 -9.17 5.34 -11.94
CA GLU A 202 -10.20 4.73 -12.78
C GLU A 202 -11.24 3.92 -11.98
N GLU A 203 -10.90 3.40 -10.80
CA GLU A 203 -11.88 2.81 -9.89
C GLU A 203 -12.83 3.89 -9.33
N LEU A 204 -12.30 5.08 -9.05
CA LEU A 204 -13.13 6.24 -8.68
C LEU A 204 -14.03 6.67 -9.83
N GLU A 205 -13.52 6.71 -11.06
CA GLU A 205 -14.30 6.99 -12.27
C GLU A 205 -15.45 5.98 -12.43
N ALA A 206 -15.18 4.69 -12.28
CA ALA A 206 -16.19 3.64 -12.36
C ALA A 206 -17.28 3.83 -11.29
N TRP A 207 -16.89 4.12 -10.04
CA TRP A 207 -17.83 4.42 -8.97
C TRP A 207 -18.64 5.70 -9.24
N VAL A 208 -18.02 6.76 -9.77
CA VAL A 208 -18.70 8.01 -10.13
C VAL A 208 -19.79 7.77 -11.18
N GLN A 209 -19.49 7.00 -12.22
CA GLN A 209 -20.47 6.63 -13.25
C GLN A 209 -21.61 5.79 -12.65
N ASN A 210 -21.29 4.84 -11.77
CA ASN A 210 -22.26 3.93 -11.16
C ASN A 210 -23.15 4.59 -10.10
N TYR A 211 -22.60 5.42 -9.22
CA TYR A 211 -23.30 5.96 -8.05
C TYR A 211 -23.66 7.43 -8.22
N MET A 212 -22.68 8.30 -8.53
CA MET A 212 -22.90 9.75 -8.68
C MET A 212 -23.66 10.12 -9.96
N LYS A 213 -23.73 9.19 -10.92
CA LYS A 213 -24.36 9.37 -12.23
C LYS A 213 -23.78 10.56 -13.00
N GLU A 214 -22.49 10.84 -12.80
CA GLU A 214 -21.73 11.76 -13.65
C GLU A 214 -20.98 10.95 -14.71
N PRO A 215 -20.82 11.47 -15.94
CA PRO A 215 -20.11 10.75 -17.00
C PRO A 215 -18.61 10.56 -16.69
N THR A 216 -18.07 11.38 -15.79
CA THR A 216 -16.68 11.33 -15.30
C THR A 216 -16.55 12.14 -14.02
N ILE A 217 -15.44 11.99 -13.29
CA ILE A 217 -15.14 12.75 -12.07
C ILE A 217 -15.31 14.26 -12.33
N GLY A 218 -16.37 14.85 -11.76
CA GLY A 218 -16.81 16.21 -12.08
C GLY A 218 -17.33 16.97 -10.87
N VAL A 219 -18.13 18.01 -11.11
CA VAL A 219 -18.57 18.99 -10.10
C VAL A 219 -19.24 18.31 -8.89
N LYS A 220 -20.15 17.35 -9.08
CA LYS A 220 -20.85 16.71 -7.94
C LYS A 220 -19.89 15.86 -7.11
N THR A 221 -18.97 15.17 -7.78
CA THR A 221 -17.95 14.37 -7.12
C THR A 221 -16.96 15.25 -6.38
N TYR A 222 -16.45 16.31 -7.02
CA TYR A 222 -15.51 17.25 -6.41
C TYR A 222 -16.11 18.01 -5.23
N GLU A 223 -17.41 18.33 -5.24
CA GLU A 223 -18.09 18.89 -4.07
C GLU A 223 -17.93 17.98 -2.84
N LYS A 224 -18.12 16.67 -3.01
CA LYS A 224 -17.92 15.69 -1.94
C LYS A 224 -16.47 15.45 -1.57
N VAL A 225 -15.53 15.60 -2.50
CA VAL A 225 -14.09 15.56 -2.21
C VAL A 225 -13.66 16.80 -1.43
N PHE A 226 -14.12 17.99 -1.81
CA PHE A 226 -13.76 19.25 -1.16
C PHE A 226 -14.35 19.33 0.24
N GLU A 227 -15.59 18.88 0.45
CA GLU A 227 -16.17 18.75 1.78
C GLU A 227 -15.31 17.83 2.67
N LEU A 228 -14.91 16.66 2.17
CA LEU A 228 -14.02 15.73 2.88
C LEU A 228 -12.69 16.40 3.26
N LEU A 229 -12.03 17.07 2.30
CA LEU A 229 -10.76 17.74 2.54
C LEU A 229 -10.90 18.83 3.61
N LEU A 230 -11.93 19.67 3.55
CA LEU A 230 -12.13 20.71 4.56
C LEU A 230 -12.44 20.13 5.95
N ARG A 231 -13.24 19.05 6.03
CA ARG A 231 -13.51 18.32 7.29
C ARG A 231 -12.26 17.68 7.89
N LEU A 232 -11.35 17.19 7.04
CA LEU A 232 -10.02 16.69 7.46
C LEU A 232 -9.01 17.81 7.72
N LYS A 233 -9.46 19.07 7.71
CA LYS A 233 -8.60 20.25 7.76
C LYS A 233 -7.49 20.11 6.71
N ALA A 234 -7.83 20.06 5.43
CA ALA A 234 -6.95 20.22 4.27
C ALA A 234 -7.38 21.44 3.43
N ASN A 235 -6.48 21.94 2.58
CA ASN A 235 -6.73 23.12 1.73
C ASN A 235 -6.25 22.97 0.29
N TYR A 236 -5.61 21.85 -0.07
CA TYR A 236 -4.92 21.70 -1.35
C TYR A 236 -5.31 20.40 -2.07
N ILE A 237 -5.34 20.42 -3.40
CA ILE A 237 -5.61 19.23 -4.21
C ILE A 237 -4.82 19.24 -5.52
N TRP A 238 -4.31 18.07 -5.92
CA TRP A 238 -4.06 17.73 -7.32
C TRP A 238 -5.23 16.86 -7.81
N PRO A 239 -6.00 17.32 -8.81
CA PRO A 239 -7.18 16.61 -9.28
C PRO A 239 -6.84 15.42 -10.19
N ALA A 240 -7.83 14.57 -10.44
CA ALA A 240 -7.78 13.48 -11.42
C ALA A 240 -7.33 13.98 -12.80
N MET A 241 -6.52 13.17 -13.49
CA MET A 241 -5.84 13.56 -14.74
C MET A 241 -5.66 12.42 -15.76
N HIS A 242 -5.86 11.16 -15.37
CA HIS A 242 -5.76 10.01 -16.26
C HIS A 242 -7.06 9.78 -17.04
N VAL A 243 -8.21 9.83 -16.36
CA VAL A 243 -9.54 9.60 -16.98
C VAL A 243 -10.10 10.84 -17.66
N ASN A 244 -9.79 12.03 -17.14
CA ASN A 244 -10.29 13.31 -17.62
C ASN A 244 -9.29 14.46 -17.38
N SER A 245 -9.75 15.71 -17.52
CA SER A 245 -9.00 16.87 -17.04
C SER A 245 -9.89 17.81 -16.28
N PHE A 246 -9.45 18.20 -15.09
CA PHE A 246 -10.13 19.17 -14.23
C PHE A 246 -10.50 20.46 -14.96
N ASN A 247 -9.55 21.02 -15.75
CA ASN A 247 -9.70 22.31 -16.42
C ASN A 247 -10.57 22.30 -17.67
N LEU A 248 -11.01 21.14 -18.17
CA LEU A 248 -11.95 21.09 -19.29
C LEU A 248 -13.35 21.62 -18.91
N LYS A 249 -13.69 21.65 -17.62
CA LYS A 249 -14.91 22.23 -17.08
C LYS A 249 -14.56 23.39 -16.13
N PRO A 250 -14.69 24.67 -16.53
CA PRO A 250 -14.41 25.82 -15.68
C PRO A 250 -15.17 25.81 -14.34
N GLU A 251 -16.32 25.15 -14.29
CA GLU A 251 -17.16 24.98 -13.10
C GLU A 251 -16.44 24.20 -11.99
N ASN A 252 -15.50 23.32 -12.32
CA ASN A 252 -14.68 22.61 -11.33
C ASN A 252 -13.79 23.60 -10.57
N GLY A 253 -13.10 24.51 -11.29
CA GLY A 253 -12.26 25.55 -10.70
C GLY A 253 -13.07 26.57 -9.90
N ALA A 254 -14.23 26.99 -10.44
CA ALA A 254 -15.15 27.87 -9.73
C ALA A 254 -15.70 27.22 -8.44
N LEU A 255 -15.98 25.91 -8.44
CA LEU A 255 -16.38 25.19 -7.23
C LEU A 255 -15.23 25.16 -6.21
N ALA A 256 -14.00 24.87 -6.64
CA ALA A 256 -12.85 24.82 -5.74
C ALA A 256 -12.63 26.16 -5.03
N ASP A 257 -12.63 27.28 -5.75
CA ASP A 257 -12.49 28.61 -5.12
C ASP A 257 -13.68 28.94 -4.22
N ARG A 258 -14.92 28.64 -4.65
CA ARG A 258 -16.12 28.84 -3.83
C ARG A 258 -16.10 28.05 -2.52
N MET A 259 -15.48 26.87 -2.48
CA MET A 259 -15.32 26.07 -1.26
C MET A 259 -14.00 26.37 -0.51
N GLY A 260 -13.13 27.21 -1.07
CA GLY A 260 -11.86 27.59 -0.45
C GLY A 260 -10.73 26.57 -0.62
N ILE A 261 -10.79 25.71 -1.64
CA ILE A 261 -9.74 24.74 -1.99
C ILE A 261 -8.78 25.34 -3.01
N VAL A 262 -7.49 25.24 -2.73
CA VAL A 262 -6.41 25.62 -3.63
C VAL A 262 -6.09 24.46 -4.57
N VAL A 263 -6.21 24.69 -5.87
CA VAL A 263 -5.92 23.66 -6.88
C VAL A 263 -4.49 23.82 -7.38
N GLY A 264 -3.74 22.73 -7.39
CA GLY A 264 -2.46 22.61 -8.09
C GLY A 264 -2.46 21.47 -9.08
N THR A 265 -1.31 21.21 -9.71
CA THR A 265 -1.17 20.15 -10.71
C THR A 265 0.13 19.37 -10.56
N SER A 266 0.11 18.13 -11.06
CA SER A 266 1.24 17.21 -11.04
C SER A 266 2.47 17.75 -11.80
N HIS A 267 3.61 17.07 -11.63
CA HIS A 267 4.90 17.47 -12.21
C HIS A 267 4.99 17.48 -13.74
N CYS A 268 3.99 16.97 -14.47
CA CYS A 268 3.94 17.01 -15.93
C CYS A 268 2.83 17.93 -16.47
N ASP A 269 2.08 18.56 -15.58
CA ASP A 269 0.91 19.38 -15.89
C ASP A 269 1.20 20.86 -15.61
N MET A 270 1.81 21.51 -16.58
CA MET A 270 2.31 22.89 -16.44
C MET A 270 1.17 23.90 -16.52
N LEU A 271 1.21 24.92 -15.67
CA LEU A 271 0.27 26.03 -15.66
C LEU A 271 -1.21 25.57 -15.68
N MET A 272 -1.56 24.62 -14.82
CA MET A 272 -2.91 24.04 -14.70
C MET A 272 -3.39 23.23 -15.92
N ARG A 273 -2.52 22.89 -16.88
CA ARG A 273 -2.89 22.08 -18.05
C ARG A 273 -2.59 20.59 -17.82
N SER A 274 -3.62 19.76 -17.85
CA SER A 274 -3.49 18.30 -17.92
C SER A 274 -3.15 17.88 -19.35
N ASN A 275 -1.85 17.83 -19.66
CA ASN A 275 -1.38 17.72 -21.05
C ASN A 275 -1.82 16.43 -21.74
N ASN A 276 -2.00 15.36 -20.97
CA ASN A 276 -2.46 14.07 -21.46
C ASN A 276 -3.79 14.16 -22.24
N ARG A 277 -4.74 14.94 -21.70
CA ARG A 277 -6.12 14.98 -22.17
C ARG A 277 -6.51 16.33 -22.77
N GLU A 278 -5.74 17.39 -22.56
CA GLU A 278 -6.02 18.73 -23.10
C GLU A 278 -5.28 19.07 -24.40
N TRP A 279 -4.01 18.64 -24.56
CA TRP A 279 -3.15 19.13 -25.64
C TRP A 279 -3.69 18.83 -27.05
N LYS A 280 -4.00 17.55 -27.34
CA LYS A 280 -4.48 17.14 -28.67
C LYS A 280 -5.86 17.73 -29.00
N PRO A 281 -6.87 17.67 -28.11
CA PRO A 281 -8.15 18.33 -28.38
C PRO A 281 -8.03 19.85 -28.60
N TRP A 282 -7.14 20.51 -27.84
CA TRP A 282 -6.90 21.95 -28.01
C TRP A 282 -6.31 22.28 -29.39
N LEU A 283 -5.29 21.53 -29.85
CA LEU A 283 -4.73 21.69 -31.20
C LEU A 283 -5.81 21.52 -32.28
N GLN A 284 -6.64 20.49 -32.15
CA GLN A 284 -7.74 20.22 -33.08
C GLN A 284 -8.73 21.40 -33.12
N LYS A 285 -9.12 21.93 -31.96
CA LYS A 285 -10.01 23.10 -31.85
C LYS A 285 -9.41 24.36 -32.50
N LYS A 286 -8.09 24.54 -32.40
CA LYS A 286 -7.36 25.67 -32.99
C LYS A 286 -7.02 25.49 -34.47
N GLY A 287 -7.18 24.29 -35.01
CA GLY A 287 -6.82 23.97 -36.40
C GLY A 287 -5.30 23.83 -36.62
N TYR A 288 -4.54 23.52 -35.58
CA TYR A 288 -3.10 23.26 -35.69
C TYR A 288 -2.85 21.77 -35.94
N THR A 289 -2.05 21.44 -36.96
CA THR A 289 -1.81 20.05 -37.40
C THR A 289 -0.34 19.65 -37.40
N ASP A 290 0.56 20.62 -37.28
CA ASP A 290 2.00 20.55 -37.51
C ASP A 290 2.81 21.07 -36.30
N VAL A 291 2.34 20.77 -35.08
CA VAL A 291 2.92 21.27 -33.82
C VAL A 291 3.27 20.10 -32.89
N ALA A 292 4.44 20.17 -32.28
CA ALA A 292 4.88 19.22 -31.26
C ALA A 292 4.88 19.87 -29.87
N TYR A 293 4.61 19.07 -28.84
CA TYR A 293 4.78 19.50 -27.44
C TYR A 293 6.26 19.50 -27.05
N ASP A 294 7.05 20.32 -27.74
CA ASP A 294 8.49 20.41 -27.64
C ASP A 294 8.90 21.89 -27.73
N TYR A 295 9.35 22.46 -26.61
CA TYR A 295 9.74 23.86 -26.54
C TYR A 295 11.13 24.13 -27.12
N SER A 296 11.92 23.10 -27.46
CA SER A 296 13.19 23.29 -28.15
C SER A 296 13.00 23.78 -29.60
N ILE A 297 11.85 23.51 -30.20
CA ILE A 297 11.50 23.93 -31.56
C ILE A 297 11.08 25.40 -31.56
N GLU A 298 11.91 26.28 -32.12
CA GLU A 298 11.69 27.73 -32.08
C GLU A 298 10.57 28.22 -33.02
N GLY A 299 10.32 29.53 -33.03
CA GLY A 299 9.37 30.18 -33.94
C GLY A 299 7.91 29.86 -33.59
N ARG A 300 7.13 29.44 -34.60
CA ARG A 300 5.68 29.21 -34.48
C ARG A 300 5.33 28.18 -33.40
N ASN A 301 6.13 27.12 -33.26
CA ASN A 301 5.86 26.06 -32.28
C ASN A 301 5.88 26.60 -30.84
N ARG A 302 6.95 27.33 -30.46
CA ARG A 302 7.02 28.03 -29.15
C ARG A 302 5.87 29.01 -28.95
N GLY A 303 5.50 29.77 -30.00
CA GLY A 303 4.37 30.70 -29.92
C GLY A 303 3.07 29.99 -29.54
N ILE A 304 2.80 28.84 -30.16
CA ILE A 304 1.59 28.03 -29.91
C ILE A 304 1.62 27.41 -28.51
N LEU A 305 2.77 26.94 -28.01
CA LEU A 305 2.90 26.46 -26.63
C LEU A 305 2.63 27.57 -25.61
N ARG A 306 3.14 28.79 -25.86
CA ARG A 306 2.86 29.96 -25.01
C ARG A 306 1.38 30.33 -25.03
N GLU A 307 0.71 30.26 -26.18
CA GLU A 307 -0.73 30.49 -26.29
C GLU A 307 -1.52 29.48 -25.47
N TYR A 308 -1.22 28.19 -25.63
CA TYR A 308 -1.86 27.10 -24.90
C TYR A 308 -1.77 27.27 -23.37
N TRP A 309 -0.59 27.65 -22.88
CA TRP A 309 -0.36 27.97 -21.47
C TRP A 309 -1.09 29.24 -21.02
N LYS A 310 -1.01 30.31 -21.81
CA LYS A 310 -1.63 31.60 -21.49
C LYS A 310 -3.14 31.47 -21.31
N GLU A 311 -3.83 30.73 -22.18
CA GLU A 311 -5.27 30.52 -22.07
C GLU A 311 -5.68 29.81 -20.76
N SER A 312 -4.82 28.91 -20.24
CA SER A 312 -5.06 28.26 -18.94
C SER A 312 -4.98 29.27 -17.79
N VAL A 313 -3.97 30.15 -17.85
CA VAL A 313 -3.79 31.21 -16.85
C VAL A 313 -4.95 32.21 -16.91
N GLU A 314 -5.41 32.58 -18.11
CA GLU A 314 -6.58 33.44 -18.30
C GLU A 314 -7.87 32.81 -17.73
N GLN A 315 -8.10 31.52 -17.95
CA GLN A 315 -9.27 30.80 -17.43
C GLN A 315 -9.29 30.76 -15.89
N ASN A 316 -8.12 30.65 -15.26
CA ASN A 316 -8.00 30.49 -13.79
C ASN A 316 -7.61 31.78 -13.07
N ARG A 317 -7.58 32.93 -13.77
CA ARG A 317 -7.01 34.19 -13.26
C ARG A 317 -7.69 34.73 -12.00
N ASP A 318 -8.94 34.35 -11.77
CA ASP A 318 -9.78 34.85 -10.67
C ASP A 318 -9.89 33.81 -9.53
N PHE A 319 -9.20 32.67 -9.62
CA PHE A 319 -9.26 31.56 -8.66
C PHE A 319 -7.96 31.43 -7.85
N GLU A 320 -8.07 30.93 -6.62
CA GLU A 320 -6.90 30.58 -5.81
C GLU A 320 -6.26 29.27 -6.31
N VAL A 321 -5.24 29.38 -7.16
CA VAL A 321 -4.52 28.23 -7.73
C VAL A 321 -3.02 28.30 -7.45
N CYS A 322 -2.37 27.13 -7.48
CA CYS A 322 -0.93 26.98 -7.44
C CYS A 322 -0.44 26.57 -8.84
N TYR A 323 0.41 27.39 -9.45
CA TYR A 323 0.92 27.14 -10.79
C TYR A 323 2.20 26.30 -10.74
N THR A 324 2.14 25.08 -11.28
CA THR A 324 3.33 24.26 -11.56
C THR A 324 4.05 24.78 -12.80
N LEU A 325 5.34 25.07 -12.66
CA LEU A 325 6.22 25.60 -13.72
C LEU A 325 7.33 24.60 -14.09
N GLY A 326 7.95 24.83 -15.24
CA GLY A 326 8.90 23.92 -15.87
C GLY A 326 8.29 23.25 -17.09
N MET A 327 8.81 22.09 -17.49
CA MET A 327 8.22 21.27 -18.55
C MET A 327 8.76 19.85 -18.47
N ARG A 328 7.85 18.88 -18.62
CA ARG A 328 8.15 17.47 -18.93
C ARG A 328 7.29 17.04 -20.12
N GLY A 329 7.50 15.82 -20.61
CA GLY A 329 6.72 15.27 -21.71
C GLY A 329 5.25 15.02 -21.32
N ILE A 330 4.41 14.73 -22.32
CA ILE A 330 3.00 14.41 -22.11
C ILE A 330 2.88 13.09 -21.33
N HIS A 331 2.00 13.00 -20.32
CA HIS A 331 1.71 11.78 -19.56
C HIS A 331 2.94 11.18 -18.83
N ASP A 332 3.60 11.95 -17.96
CA ASP A 332 4.79 11.54 -17.15
C ASP A 332 6.02 11.09 -17.98
N SER A 333 6.03 11.36 -19.29
CA SER A 333 7.16 11.06 -20.16
C SER A 333 8.28 12.10 -20.03
N GLY A 334 9.48 11.71 -20.46
CA GLY A 334 10.67 12.56 -20.35
C GLY A 334 10.59 13.83 -21.21
N PHE A 335 11.35 14.84 -20.82
CA PHE A 335 11.46 16.12 -21.53
C PHE A 335 11.95 15.95 -23.00
N GLU A 336 11.02 16.10 -23.97
CA GLU A 336 11.28 16.05 -25.42
C GLU A 336 12.07 17.29 -25.89
N THR A 337 13.15 17.07 -26.65
CA THR A 337 14.03 18.14 -27.14
C THR A 337 14.63 17.82 -28.51
N LYS A 338 13.79 17.60 -29.52
CA LYS A 338 14.22 17.26 -30.89
C LYS A 338 15.07 18.37 -31.51
N GLY A 339 14.78 19.63 -31.19
CA GLY A 339 15.58 20.79 -31.61
C GLY A 339 17.01 20.83 -31.02
N LEU A 340 17.34 19.91 -30.11
CA LEU A 340 18.68 19.76 -29.52
C LEU A 340 19.40 18.48 -29.98
N GLU A 341 18.86 17.74 -30.95
CA GLU A 341 19.48 16.53 -31.50
C GLU A 341 20.88 16.81 -32.10
N GLY A 342 21.75 15.80 -32.09
CA GLY A 342 23.12 15.89 -32.62
C GLY A 342 24.17 16.45 -31.63
N LYS A 343 23.77 16.83 -30.41
CA LYS A 343 24.68 17.22 -29.32
C LYS A 343 25.29 16.00 -28.62
N SER A 344 26.49 16.15 -28.05
CA SER A 344 27.01 15.17 -27.10
C SER A 344 26.13 15.08 -25.84
N LYS A 345 26.28 14.03 -25.02
CA LYS A 345 25.46 13.85 -23.80
C LYS A 345 25.58 15.03 -22.82
N GLU A 346 26.78 15.56 -22.65
CA GLU A 346 27.04 16.69 -21.74
C GLU A 346 26.46 18.00 -22.30
N GLU A 347 26.71 18.31 -23.56
CA GLU A 347 26.15 19.49 -24.22
C GLU A 347 24.61 19.45 -24.28
N LEU A 348 24.03 18.27 -24.50
CA LEU A 348 22.58 18.08 -24.50
C LEU A 348 22.00 18.38 -23.12
N ARG A 349 22.65 17.92 -22.06
CA ARG A 349 22.21 18.15 -20.69
C ARG A 349 22.27 19.63 -20.32
N ASP A 350 23.37 20.30 -20.61
CA ASP A 350 23.52 21.73 -20.31
C ASP A 350 22.54 22.57 -21.15
N ALA A 351 22.32 22.19 -22.41
CA ALA A 351 21.28 22.80 -23.25
C ALA A 351 19.86 22.54 -22.73
N LYS A 352 19.57 21.36 -22.17
CA LYS A 352 18.29 21.05 -21.51
C LYS A 352 18.08 21.91 -20.27
N ALA A 353 19.11 22.09 -19.45
CA ALA A 353 19.04 22.98 -18.28
C ALA A 353 18.75 24.42 -18.71
N ALA A 354 19.51 24.98 -19.66
CA ALA A 354 19.28 26.33 -20.18
C ALA A 354 17.89 26.50 -20.83
N LEU A 355 17.40 25.48 -21.54
CA LEU A 355 16.07 25.48 -22.12
C LEU A 355 14.99 25.52 -21.03
N LEU A 356 15.16 24.75 -19.95
CA LEU A 356 14.22 24.73 -18.83
C LEU A 356 14.21 26.05 -18.05
N GLU A 357 15.37 26.68 -17.84
CA GLU A 357 15.45 28.06 -17.30
C GLU A 357 14.67 29.05 -18.17
N LYS A 358 14.83 28.95 -19.50
CA LYS A 358 14.07 29.78 -20.44
C LYS A 358 12.57 29.52 -20.38
N ILE A 359 12.14 28.27 -20.31
CA ILE A 359 10.72 27.90 -20.18
C ILE A 359 10.14 28.52 -18.92
N ILE A 360 10.82 28.37 -17.78
CA ILE A 360 10.38 28.93 -16.50
C ILE A 360 10.27 30.46 -16.60
N ALA A 361 11.25 31.13 -17.22
CA ALA A 361 11.20 32.58 -17.42
C ALA A 361 10.00 33.01 -18.30
N ASP A 362 9.76 32.33 -19.41
CA ASP A 362 8.65 32.63 -20.32
C ASP A 362 7.27 32.35 -19.65
N GLN A 363 7.16 31.29 -18.84
CA GLN A 363 5.96 30.97 -18.07
C GLN A 363 5.68 32.02 -16.97
N ARG A 364 6.72 32.49 -16.28
CA ARG A 364 6.60 33.59 -15.30
C ARG A 364 6.18 34.90 -15.96
N GLU A 365 6.65 35.17 -17.18
CA GLU A 365 6.19 36.32 -17.96
C GLU A 365 4.68 36.22 -18.26
N ILE A 366 4.18 35.04 -18.63
CA ILE A 366 2.74 34.80 -18.83
C ILE A 366 1.97 35.10 -17.54
N LEU A 367 2.40 34.57 -16.40
CA LEU A 367 1.77 34.82 -15.11
C LEU A 367 1.76 36.31 -14.78
N LYS A 368 2.91 36.99 -14.90
CA LYS A 368 3.03 38.43 -14.60
C LYS A 368 2.13 39.31 -15.47
N ASN A 369 1.99 38.97 -16.76
CA ASN A 369 1.22 39.77 -17.70
C ASN A 369 -0.29 39.50 -17.62
N THR A 370 -0.68 38.33 -17.09
CA THR A 370 -2.08 37.90 -17.03
C THR A 370 -2.69 38.10 -15.65
N LEU A 371 -1.91 37.91 -14.57
CA LEU A 371 -2.37 38.00 -13.20
C LEU A 371 -2.07 39.39 -12.60
N GLY A 372 -3.07 39.97 -11.94
CA GLY A 372 -2.93 41.21 -11.17
C GLY A 372 -2.42 41.01 -9.74
N HIS A 373 -2.06 39.79 -9.35
CA HIS A 373 -1.72 39.42 -7.97
C HIS A 373 -0.59 38.39 -7.93
N LYS A 374 -0.01 38.17 -6.73
CA LYS A 374 1.00 37.13 -6.51
C LYS A 374 0.33 35.77 -6.31
N THR A 375 0.88 34.74 -6.92
CA THR A 375 0.40 33.35 -6.82
C THR A 375 1.51 32.43 -6.32
N MET A 376 1.13 31.26 -5.81
CA MET A 376 2.08 30.21 -5.46
C MET A 376 2.60 29.54 -6.74
N MET A 377 3.92 29.34 -6.80
CA MET A 377 4.57 28.66 -7.91
C MET A 377 5.38 27.48 -7.38
N THR A 378 5.24 26.32 -8.03
CA THR A 378 5.95 25.09 -7.68
C THR A 378 6.86 24.64 -8.81
N PHE A 379 7.96 23.99 -8.42
CA PHE A 379 8.81 23.21 -9.31
C PHE A 379 9.11 21.87 -8.67
N ILE A 380 8.91 20.78 -9.43
CA ILE A 380 9.09 19.41 -8.95
C ILE A 380 10.28 18.80 -9.72
N PRO A 381 11.49 18.73 -9.13
CA PRO A 381 12.63 18.05 -9.75
C PRO A 381 12.43 16.52 -9.70
N TYR A 382 11.58 16.00 -10.57
CA TYR A 382 11.18 14.60 -10.59
C TYR A 382 11.89 13.81 -11.69
N LYS A 383 12.30 12.58 -11.38
CA LYS A 383 12.99 11.64 -12.28
C LYS A 383 14.18 12.30 -12.99
N GLU A 384 14.12 12.48 -14.31
CA GLU A 384 15.22 12.99 -15.12
C GLU A 384 15.56 14.46 -14.84
N VAL A 385 14.59 15.23 -14.32
CA VAL A 385 14.78 16.65 -14.01
C VAL A 385 15.64 16.85 -12.76
N LEU A 386 15.69 15.86 -11.86
CA LEU A 386 16.52 15.91 -10.66
C LEU A 386 18.02 15.98 -11.01
N ASP A 387 18.49 15.22 -12.01
CA ASP A 387 19.89 15.29 -12.47
C ASP A 387 20.22 16.65 -13.11
N LEU A 388 19.25 17.30 -13.77
CA LEU A 388 19.44 18.67 -14.28
C LEU A 388 19.58 19.67 -13.13
N TYR A 389 18.75 19.52 -12.09
CA TYR A 389 18.83 20.34 -10.87
C TYR A 389 20.17 20.17 -10.14
N ASP A 390 20.61 18.93 -9.94
CA ASP A 390 21.88 18.61 -9.27
C ASP A 390 23.11 19.17 -9.97
N ARG A 391 23.00 19.45 -11.28
CA ARG A 391 24.11 19.93 -12.11
C ARG A 391 24.01 21.41 -12.46
N GLY A 392 23.15 22.16 -11.78
CA GLY A 392 23.20 23.62 -11.78
C GLY A 392 22.04 24.32 -12.50
N LEU A 393 20.94 23.62 -12.82
CA LEU A 393 19.69 24.27 -13.24
C LEU A 393 19.23 25.27 -12.17
N LYS A 394 19.08 26.54 -12.53
CA LYS A 394 18.68 27.60 -11.59
C LYS A 394 17.16 27.73 -11.52
N ILE A 395 16.64 27.62 -10.30
CA ILE A 395 15.23 27.84 -10.01
C ILE A 395 15.07 29.16 -9.26
N PRO A 396 14.16 30.07 -9.67
CA PRO A 396 13.90 31.31 -8.96
C PRO A 396 13.55 31.12 -7.47
N GLU A 397 14.12 31.95 -6.60
CA GLU A 397 14.07 31.82 -5.12
C GLU A 397 12.67 31.75 -4.53
N ASP A 398 11.70 32.42 -5.16
CA ASP A 398 10.30 32.52 -4.73
C ASP A 398 9.45 31.30 -5.12
N MET A 399 9.99 30.35 -5.90
CA MET A 399 9.30 29.11 -6.23
C MET A 399 9.54 28.03 -5.17
N THR A 400 8.48 27.34 -4.79
CA THR A 400 8.55 26.19 -3.87
C THR A 400 9.14 24.99 -4.59
N LEU A 401 10.23 24.42 -4.06
CA LEU A 401 10.78 23.15 -4.52
C LEU A 401 10.01 22.00 -3.88
N VAL A 402 9.38 21.13 -4.66
CA VAL A 402 8.63 19.98 -4.14
C VAL A 402 9.44 18.72 -4.37
N TRP A 403 9.97 18.15 -3.29
CA TRP A 403 10.70 16.89 -3.30
C TRP A 403 9.74 15.71 -3.42
N ALA A 404 10.24 14.53 -3.79
CA ALA A 404 9.44 13.31 -3.86
C ALA A 404 10.06 12.20 -3.01
N ASN A 405 9.21 11.33 -2.47
CA ASN A 405 9.66 10.00 -2.06
C ASN A 405 9.91 9.11 -3.30
N ASP A 406 10.39 7.89 -3.08
CA ASP A 406 10.69 6.90 -4.13
C ASP A 406 9.45 6.14 -4.62
N ASN A 407 8.26 6.67 -4.32
CA ASN A 407 6.95 6.06 -4.52
C ASN A 407 6.59 4.91 -3.56
N TYR A 408 7.47 4.47 -2.65
CA TYR A 408 7.21 3.39 -1.67
C TYR A 408 7.25 3.87 -0.21
N GLY A 409 7.30 5.19 0.00
CA GLY A 409 7.34 5.81 1.32
C GLY A 409 8.70 6.41 1.68
N TYR A 410 9.78 6.09 0.96
CA TYR A 410 11.13 6.51 1.35
C TYR A 410 11.50 7.85 0.72
N ILE A 411 11.77 8.88 1.54
CA ILE A 411 12.15 10.19 1.02
C ILE A 411 13.53 10.10 0.39
N ARG A 412 13.63 10.49 -0.89
CA ARG A 412 14.85 10.38 -1.68
C ARG A 412 15.91 11.40 -1.28
N ARG A 413 15.47 12.65 -1.08
CA ARG A 413 16.34 13.81 -0.89
C ARG A 413 15.76 14.78 0.11
N TYR A 414 16.65 15.38 0.90
CA TYR A 414 16.36 16.50 1.79
C TYR A 414 17.02 17.79 1.27
N PRO A 415 16.44 18.97 1.55
CA PRO A 415 17.02 20.24 1.14
C PRO A 415 18.42 20.45 1.74
N SER A 416 19.35 20.97 0.95
CA SER A 416 20.61 21.52 1.45
C SER A 416 20.37 22.77 2.30
N ASP A 417 21.36 23.23 3.08
CA ASP A 417 21.20 24.44 3.88
C ASP A 417 20.90 25.70 3.04
N ALA A 418 21.37 25.74 1.79
CA ALA A 418 21.00 26.81 0.86
C ALA A 418 19.53 26.69 0.42
N GLU A 419 19.07 25.48 0.09
CA GLU A 419 17.68 25.21 -0.30
C GLU A 419 16.69 25.45 0.85
N LYS A 420 17.10 25.23 2.10
CA LYS A 420 16.28 25.55 3.30
C LYS A 420 15.99 27.05 3.45
N ARG A 421 16.87 27.93 2.95
CA ARG A 421 16.75 29.39 3.08
C ARG A 421 15.96 30.07 1.97
N ARG A 422 15.51 29.33 0.96
CA ARG A 422 14.75 29.86 -0.17
C ARG A 422 13.42 30.45 0.29
N SER A 423 13.03 31.60 -0.27
CA SER A 423 11.79 32.28 0.13
C SER A 423 10.53 31.53 -0.29
N GLY A 424 10.60 30.75 -1.37
CA GLY A 424 9.53 29.84 -1.80
C GLY A 424 9.38 28.61 -0.90
N GLY A 425 10.36 28.29 -0.06
CA GLY A 425 10.35 27.12 0.81
C GLY A 425 10.39 25.78 0.05
N ASN A 426 10.11 24.70 0.79
CA ASN A 426 10.19 23.33 0.29
C ASN A 426 8.91 22.55 0.60
N GLY A 427 8.48 21.71 -0.33
CA GLY A 427 7.35 20.78 -0.20
C GLY A 427 7.73 19.32 -0.43
N ILE A 428 6.79 18.40 -0.19
CA ILE A 428 6.93 16.95 -0.42
C ILE A 428 5.71 16.42 -1.16
N TYR A 429 5.99 15.59 -2.16
CA TYR A 429 5.05 14.68 -2.81
C TYR A 429 5.30 13.26 -2.29
N TYR A 430 4.31 12.71 -1.58
CA TYR A 430 4.38 11.42 -0.90
C TYR A 430 3.38 10.43 -1.51
N HIS A 431 3.59 9.12 -1.34
CA HIS A 431 2.75 8.08 -1.98
C HIS A 431 2.19 7.07 -0.97
N ASN A 432 0.88 6.82 -1.06
CA ASN A 432 0.20 5.65 -0.47
C ASN A 432 -0.55 4.81 -1.53
N SER A 433 -0.54 5.25 -2.78
CA SER A 433 -0.87 4.48 -3.99
C SER A 433 0.24 4.72 -4.99
N TYR A 434 0.60 3.69 -5.75
CA TYR A 434 1.53 3.87 -6.85
C TYR A 434 1.27 2.89 -7.99
N TRP A 435 0.95 3.47 -9.14
CA TRP A 435 1.02 2.80 -10.42
C TRP A 435 2.44 2.85 -11.01
N SER A 436 3.00 1.67 -11.30
CA SER A 436 4.38 1.48 -11.75
C SER A 436 4.45 0.60 -12.99
N PRO A 437 5.57 0.61 -13.75
CA PRO A 437 6.02 -0.55 -14.52
C PRO A 437 5.82 -1.88 -13.77
N PRO A 438 5.63 -3.01 -14.46
CA PRO A 438 5.11 -4.25 -13.90
C PRO A 438 5.87 -4.76 -12.69
N SER A 439 5.20 -5.60 -11.89
CA SER A 439 5.67 -6.26 -10.66
C SER A 439 5.89 -5.37 -9.44
N MET A 440 5.60 -4.08 -9.55
CA MET A 440 6.02 -3.07 -8.59
C MET A 440 4.86 -2.24 -8.02
N SER A 441 3.76 -2.17 -8.74
CA SER A 441 2.62 -1.33 -8.38
C SER A 441 1.87 -1.82 -7.14
N TYR A 442 1.23 -0.90 -6.42
CA TYR A 442 0.33 -1.22 -5.32
C TYR A 442 -0.82 -0.20 -5.30
N VAL A 443 -1.99 -0.67 -5.69
CA VAL A 443 -3.20 0.16 -5.92
C VAL A 443 -4.45 -0.44 -5.29
N PHE A 444 -4.40 -1.69 -4.80
CA PHE A 444 -5.54 -2.35 -4.15
C PHE A 444 -5.66 -1.90 -2.70
N LEU A 445 -4.55 -1.87 -1.96
CA LEU A 445 -4.53 -1.35 -0.59
C LEU A 445 -3.15 -0.82 -0.20
N CYS A 446 -3.11 0.14 0.72
CA CYS A 446 -1.85 0.54 1.34
C CYS A 446 -1.51 -0.38 2.52
N SER A 447 -0.25 -0.82 2.56
CA SER A 447 0.32 -1.55 3.69
C SER A 447 1.47 -0.80 4.37
N ILE A 448 1.78 0.42 3.93
CA ILE A 448 2.85 1.24 4.52
C ILE A 448 2.46 1.58 5.97
N PRO A 449 3.25 1.20 7.00
CA PRO A 449 2.91 1.50 8.38
C PRO A 449 2.85 3.00 8.65
N LEU A 450 1.91 3.47 9.47
CA LEU A 450 1.85 4.88 9.86
C LEU A 450 3.14 5.34 10.56
N ALA A 451 3.82 4.45 11.29
CA ALA A 451 5.14 4.70 11.87
C ALA A 451 6.20 5.04 10.81
N HIS A 452 6.14 4.42 9.62
CA HIS A 452 6.99 4.75 8.47
C HIS A 452 6.69 6.19 8.03
N THR A 453 5.43 6.48 7.70
CA THR A 453 4.98 7.80 7.24
C THR A 453 5.34 8.90 8.23
N ARG A 454 5.12 8.67 9.52
CA ARG A 454 5.52 9.59 10.61
C ARG A 454 7.02 9.83 10.60
N ASN A 455 7.85 8.78 10.56
CA ASN A 455 9.29 8.92 10.66
C ASN A 455 9.87 9.69 9.47
N GLU A 456 9.45 9.37 8.25
CA GLU A 456 9.92 10.05 7.04
C GLU A 456 9.46 11.51 6.99
N LEU A 457 8.18 11.79 7.30
CA LEU A 457 7.68 13.17 7.32
C LEU A 457 8.25 14.00 8.49
N GLN A 458 8.60 13.37 9.60
CA GLN A 458 9.35 14.03 10.67
C GLN A 458 10.76 14.42 10.22
N LYS A 459 11.46 13.57 9.46
CA LYS A 459 12.74 13.94 8.84
C LYS A 459 12.55 15.10 7.86
N ALA A 460 11.51 15.04 7.01
CA ALA A 460 11.18 16.08 6.06
C ALA A 460 11.00 17.45 6.76
N TRP A 461 10.19 17.47 7.82
CA TRP A 461 9.96 18.67 8.63
C TRP A 461 11.24 19.19 9.30
N ASN A 462 12.03 18.30 9.89
CA ASN A 462 13.29 18.66 10.54
C ASN A 462 14.30 19.25 9.54
N GLU A 463 14.31 18.74 8.31
CA GLU A 463 15.17 19.20 7.21
C GLU A 463 14.55 20.36 6.39
N GLY A 464 13.47 20.99 6.87
CA GLY A 464 12.96 22.25 6.31
C GLY A 464 11.90 22.11 5.20
N ILE A 465 11.34 20.91 4.99
CA ILE A 465 10.22 20.68 4.08
C ILE A 465 8.89 20.97 4.79
N ARG A 466 8.47 22.24 4.77
CA ARG A 466 7.35 22.76 5.61
C ARG A 466 6.26 23.53 4.84
N LYS A 467 6.44 23.78 3.55
CA LYS A 467 5.56 24.66 2.76
C LYS A 467 4.33 23.93 2.20
N LEU A 468 4.54 22.80 1.54
CA LEU A 468 3.50 22.05 0.83
C LEU A 468 3.67 20.55 1.06
N TRP A 469 2.64 19.87 1.54
CA TRP A 469 2.60 18.42 1.64
C TRP A 469 1.41 17.89 0.83
N VAL A 470 1.69 17.04 -0.16
CA VAL A 470 0.67 16.42 -1.01
C VAL A 470 0.87 14.91 -1.06
N LEU A 471 -0.21 14.16 -0.84
CA LEU A 471 -0.22 12.70 -0.79
C LEU A 471 -0.92 12.12 -2.03
N ASN A 472 -0.25 11.27 -2.80
CA ASN A 472 -0.93 10.37 -3.74
C ASN A 472 -1.85 9.43 -2.95
N SER A 473 -3.16 9.66 -3.12
CA SER A 473 -4.22 8.98 -2.40
C SER A 473 -4.94 7.95 -3.26
N GLY A 474 -4.40 7.58 -4.43
CA GLY A 474 -5.09 6.70 -5.37
C GLY A 474 -6.52 7.20 -5.65
N ALA A 475 -7.45 6.26 -5.69
CA ALA A 475 -8.90 6.47 -5.78
C ALA A 475 -9.58 6.94 -4.46
N ILE A 476 -8.83 7.48 -3.48
CA ILE A 476 -9.25 7.83 -2.11
C ILE A 476 -9.54 6.60 -1.22
N LYS A 477 -10.35 5.66 -1.71
CA LYS A 477 -10.65 4.41 -1.01
C LYS A 477 -9.73 3.29 -1.52
N PRO A 478 -9.25 2.37 -0.66
CA PRO A 478 -9.47 2.26 0.79
C PRO A 478 -8.33 2.88 1.62
N LEU A 479 -8.01 4.17 1.43
CA LEU A 479 -6.87 4.86 2.06
C LEU A 479 -7.28 5.86 3.15
N GLU A 480 -8.45 5.68 3.75
CA GLU A 480 -9.06 6.64 4.68
C GLU A 480 -8.19 6.89 5.92
N GLN A 481 -7.60 5.83 6.49
CA GLN A 481 -6.72 5.92 7.67
C GLN A 481 -5.46 6.71 7.34
N GLU A 482 -4.84 6.40 6.21
CA GLU A 482 -3.57 6.96 5.79
C GLU A 482 -3.71 8.43 5.37
N ILE A 483 -4.81 8.79 4.68
CA ILE A 483 -5.17 10.17 4.36
C ILE A 483 -5.41 10.97 5.64
N THR A 484 -6.20 10.42 6.57
CA THR A 484 -6.50 11.08 7.87
C THR A 484 -5.21 11.33 8.65
N PHE A 485 -4.33 10.33 8.77
CA PHE A 485 -3.07 10.46 9.48
C PHE A 485 -2.13 11.48 8.83
N PHE A 486 -1.97 11.43 7.50
CA PHE A 486 -1.11 12.35 6.76
C PHE A 486 -1.52 13.82 6.97
N LEU A 487 -2.81 14.11 6.83
CA LEU A 487 -3.34 15.47 7.00
C LEU A 487 -3.33 15.93 8.46
N ARG A 488 -3.62 15.02 9.41
CA ARG A 488 -3.52 15.33 10.84
C ARG A 488 -2.08 15.62 11.25
N LEU A 489 -1.12 14.84 10.76
CA LEU A 489 0.31 15.07 11.00
C LEU A 489 0.74 16.41 10.39
N ALA A 490 0.32 16.75 9.16
CA ALA A 490 0.60 18.05 8.56
C ALA A 490 0.04 19.23 9.38
N TRP A 491 -1.10 19.03 10.04
CA TRP A 491 -1.72 20.03 10.93
C TRP A 491 -0.96 20.19 12.25
N GLU A 492 -0.44 19.11 12.82
CA GLU A 492 0.09 19.09 14.20
C GLU A 492 1.63 19.01 14.31
N ILE A 493 2.35 18.70 13.24
CA ILE A 493 3.78 18.40 13.31
C ILE A 493 4.58 19.55 13.93
N GLY A 494 5.49 19.22 14.85
CA GLY A 494 6.30 20.19 15.57
C GLY A 494 5.61 20.87 16.77
N LYS A 495 4.31 20.60 17.01
CA LYS A 495 3.62 21.02 18.23
C LYS A 495 3.91 20.04 19.37
N PRO A 496 4.29 20.50 20.58
CA PRO A 496 4.48 19.63 21.73
C PRO A 496 3.19 18.90 22.12
N GLY A 497 3.27 17.58 22.38
CA GLY A 497 2.13 16.79 22.84
C GLY A 497 1.07 16.53 21.77
N ALA A 498 1.43 16.66 20.49
CA ALA A 498 0.54 16.34 19.39
C ALA A 498 0.17 14.86 19.39
N LEU A 499 -1.08 14.54 19.05
CA LEU A 499 -1.58 13.17 19.05
C LEU A 499 -0.79 12.28 18.08
N THR A 500 -0.39 12.83 16.93
CA THR A 500 0.39 12.11 15.92
C THR A 500 1.85 11.84 16.31
N GLU A 501 2.33 12.34 17.47
CA GLU A 501 3.62 11.93 18.01
C GLU A 501 3.64 10.44 18.36
N ASP A 502 2.48 9.89 18.73
CA ASP A 502 2.24 8.47 18.96
C ASP A 502 1.17 7.96 17.98
N VAL A 503 1.67 7.48 16.83
CA VAL A 503 1.51 6.07 16.54
C VAL A 503 0.14 5.43 16.77
N ASP A 504 0.13 4.66 17.85
CA ASP A 504 -0.93 3.80 18.32
C ASP A 504 -2.02 4.64 19.01
N ALA A 505 -1.65 5.73 19.69
CA ALA A 505 -2.59 6.66 20.33
C ALA A 505 -3.47 7.37 19.30
N PHE A 506 -2.92 7.78 18.17
CA PHE A 506 -3.70 8.32 17.05
C PHE A 506 -4.73 7.31 16.55
N VAL A 507 -4.32 6.07 16.30
CA VAL A 507 -5.24 5.04 15.78
C VAL A 507 -6.31 4.68 16.81
N GLU A 508 -5.96 4.62 18.09
CA GLU A 508 -6.92 4.41 19.18
C GLU A 508 -7.98 5.51 19.20
N ASP A 509 -7.56 6.78 19.17
CA ASP A 509 -8.47 7.94 19.14
C ASP A 509 -9.33 7.96 17.87
N TRP A 510 -8.75 7.70 16.69
CA TRP A 510 -9.47 7.66 15.42
C TRP A 510 -10.57 6.59 15.41
N ILE A 511 -10.27 5.38 15.91
CA ILE A 511 -11.24 4.30 16.03
C ILE A 511 -12.31 4.62 17.07
N ASP A 512 -11.96 5.15 18.24
CA ASP A 512 -12.93 5.47 19.30
C ASP A 512 -13.89 6.61 18.94
N ARG A 513 -13.43 7.57 18.13
CA ARG A 513 -14.29 8.61 17.56
C ARG A 513 -15.24 8.04 16.51
N THR A 514 -14.81 7.03 15.77
CA THR A 514 -15.57 6.42 14.66
C THR A 514 -16.55 5.34 15.12
N PHE A 515 -16.15 4.45 16.04
CA PHE A 515 -16.90 3.27 16.49
C PHE A 515 -17.26 3.28 17.98
N THR A 516 -18.39 2.68 18.32
CA THR A 516 -18.81 2.52 19.72
C THR A 516 -18.03 1.41 20.43
N GLY A 517 -18.22 1.28 21.74
CA GLY A 517 -17.65 0.17 22.52
C GLY A 517 -16.20 0.33 22.94
N LYS A 518 -15.55 1.47 22.66
CA LYS A 518 -14.17 1.78 23.11
C LYS A 518 -13.14 0.73 22.67
N ILE A 519 -13.26 0.31 21.41
CA ILE A 519 -12.42 -0.75 20.81
C ILE A 519 -11.07 -0.24 20.29
N GLY A 520 -10.79 1.07 20.39
CA GLY A 520 -9.63 1.74 19.81
C GLY A 520 -8.30 1.07 20.12
N LYS A 521 -8.02 0.75 21.39
CA LYS A 521 -6.79 0.07 21.79
C LYS A 521 -6.58 -1.29 21.11
N GLN A 522 -7.66 -2.07 20.98
CA GLN A 522 -7.60 -3.41 20.38
C GLN A 522 -7.41 -3.31 18.87
N ALA A 523 -8.12 -2.39 18.22
CA ALA A 523 -8.02 -2.13 16.78
C ALA A 523 -6.69 -1.47 16.40
N SER A 524 -6.13 -0.60 17.24
CA SER A 524 -4.82 0.02 17.05
C SER A 524 -3.71 -1.03 16.98
N LYS A 525 -3.64 -1.93 17.97
CA LYS A 525 -2.72 -3.08 17.91
C LYS A 525 -2.95 -3.93 16.65
N LEU A 526 -4.21 -4.22 16.32
CA LEU A 526 -4.58 -5.03 15.16
C LEU A 526 -4.07 -4.42 13.83
N LEU A 527 -4.30 -3.13 13.60
CA LEU A 527 -3.89 -2.43 12.38
C LEU A 527 -2.38 -2.19 12.32
N GLY A 528 -1.74 -1.92 13.47
CA GLY A 528 -0.28 -1.88 13.58
C GLY A 528 0.36 -3.21 13.19
N ASP A 529 -0.11 -4.31 13.78
CA ASP A 529 0.37 -5.67 13.48
C ASP A 529 0.10 -6.04 12.01
N PHE A 530 -1.06 -5.67 11.46
CA PHE A 530 -1.41 -5.84 10.04
C PHE A 530 -0.42 -5.12 9.10
N SER A 531 -0.13 -3.84 9.36
CA SER A 531 0.75 -3.05 8.48
C SER A 531 2.18 -3.57 8.51
N GLN A 532 2.75 -3.89 9.68
CA GLN A 532 4.08 -4.48 9.77
C GLN A 532 4.19 -5.83 9.05
N LEU A 533 3.16 -6.68 9.18
CA LEU A 533 3.13 -7.99 8.54
C LEU A 533 3.01 -7.84 7.02
N THR A 534 2.06 -7.04 6.55
CA THR A 534 1.74 -6.90 5.13
C THR A 534 2.82 -6.11 4.38
N ASN A 535 3.45 -5.10 5.00
CA ASN A 535 4.47 -4.29 4.32
C ASN A 535 5.76 -5.07 3.98
N VAL A 536 6.00 -6.23 4.60
CA VAL A 536 7.12 -7.12 4.20
C VAL A 536 7.04 -7.47 2.71
N ARG A 537 5.82 -7.71 2.22
CA ARG A 537 5.52 -8.01 0.82
C ARG A 537 4.07 -7.60 0.56
N LYS A 538 3.89 -6.53 -0.20
CA LYS A 538 2.56 -5.99 -0.55
C LYS A 538 1.71 -7.08 -1.21
N VAL A 539 0.40 -7.01 -1.01
CA VAL A 539 -0.56 -8.03 -1.48
C VAL A 539 -0.48 -8.21 -3.00
N GLU A 540 -0.34 -7.10 -3.72
CA GLU A 540 -0.23 -7.02 -5.17
C GLU A 540 1.08 -7.60 -5.69
N ASN A 541 2.13 -7.59 -4.86
CA ASN A 541 3.46 -8.05 -5.22
C ASN A 541 3.69 -9.51 -4.79
N MET A 542 2.70 -10.21 -4.23
CA MET A 542 2.84 -11.61 -3.83
C MET A 542 3.20 -12.50 -5.02
N ASP A 543 4.13 -13.42 -4.80
CA ASP A 543 4.56 -14.39 -5.80
C ASP A 543 4.84 -15.76 -5.16
N TYR A 544 4.94 -16.80 -5.98
CA TYR A 544 5.34 -18.14 -5.53
C TYR A 544 6.77 -18.11 -4.96
N ASP A 545 7.03 -18.95 -3.96
CA ASP A 545 8.31 -19.07 -3.24
C ASP A 545 8.78 -17.77 -2.53
N ALA A 546 7.89 -16.79 -2.33
CA ALA A 546 8.23 -15.54 -1.64
C ALA A 546 8.59 -15.72 -0.15
N PHE A 547 8.12 -16.80 0.48
CA PHE A 547 8.44 -17.17 1.86
C PHE A 547 8.76 -18.65 1.94
N SER A 548 9.87 -19.01 2.59
CA SER A 548 10.31 -20.40 2.64
C SER A 548 9.43 -21.23 3.59
N GLN A 549 9.11 -22.45 3.17
CA GLN A 549 8.42 -23.45 4.01
C GLN A 549 9.38 -24.47 4.66
N THR A 550 10.69 -24.39 4.37
CA THR A 550 11.67 -25.40 4.79
C THR A 550 13.00 -24.84 5.29
N ALA A 551 13.29 -23.54 5.10
CA ALA A 551 14.54 -22.92 5.52
C ALA A 551 14.39 -22.24 6.89
N TYR A 552 15.11 -22.78 7.87
CA TYR A 552 15.09 -22.34 9.28
C TYR A 552 13.69 -22.42 9.90
N GLY A 553 12.95 -23.47 9.54
CA GLY A 553 11.52 -23.64 9.84
C GLY A 553 10.61 -23.30 8.67
N ASP A 554 9.35 -23.03 8.97
CA ASP A 554 8.31 -22.65 8.01
C ASP A 554 7.93 -21.16 8.20
N GLU A 555 8.66 -20.26 7.53
CA GLU A 555 8.42 -18.81 7.59
C GLU A 555 7.00 -18.47 7.12
N ALA A 556 6.52 -19.21 6.11
CA ALA A 556 5.22 -19.00 5.51
C ALA A 556 4.09 -19.40 6.49
N ALA A 557 4.18 -20.53 7.19
CA ALA A 557 3.21 -20.93 8.20
C ALA A 557 3.14 -19.94 9.36
N VAL A 558 4.29 -19.46 9.87
CA VAL A 558 4.31 -18.42 10.91
C VAL A 558 3.58 -17.16 10.45
N ARG A 559 3.82 -16.74 9.20
CA ARG A 559 3.13 -15.61 8.59
C ARG A 559 1.62 -15.84 8.50
N ILE A 560 1.18 -17.03 8.08
CA ILE A 560 -0.24 -17.39 7.99
C ILE A 560 -0.91 -17.38 9.36
N HIS A 561 -0.30 -17.95 10.39
CA HIS A 561 -0.87 -17.95 11.74
C HIS A 561 -1.04 -16.54 12.31
N ARG A 562 -0.15 -15.61 11.96
CA ARG A 562 -0.35 -14.19 12.31
C ARG A 562 -1.54 -13.58 11.58
N TYR A 563 -1.74 -13.88 10.29
CA TYR A 563 -2.95 -13.44 9.59
C TYR A 563 -4.22 -14.07 10.15
N GLU A 564 -4.18 -15.34 10.56
CA GLU A 564 -5.29 -16.01 11.26
C GLU A 564 -5.66 -15.28 12.55
N GLU A 565 -4.68 -14.93 13.38
CA GLU A 565 -4.92 -14.15 14.60
C GLU A 565 -5.57 -12.79 14.28
N LEU A 566 -5.05 -12.08 13.27
CA LEU A 566 -5.61 -10.80 12.84
C LEU A 566 -7.06 -10.95 12.34
N PHE A 567 -7.31 -11.98 11.54
CA PHE A 567 -8.63 -12.29 11.00
C PHE A 567 -9.62 -12.61 12.12
N ASP A 568 -9.27 -13.52 13.03
CA ASP A 568 -10.17 -13.96 14.10
C ASP A 568 -10.44 -12.82 15.08
N ARG A 569 -9.42 -12.06 15.50
CA ARG A 569 -9.58 -10.90 16.39
C ARG A 569 -10.38 -9.77 15.74
N GLY A 570 -10.13 -9.50 14.45
CA GLY A 570 -10.89 -8.51 13.70
C GLY A 570 -12.38 -8.87 13.62
N ASN A 571 -12.71 -10.11 13.26
CA ASN A 571 -14.10 -10.55 13.18
C ASN A 571 -14.79 -10.52 14.55
N GLN A 572 -14.10 -10.87 15.64
CA GLN A 572 -14.63 -10.73 17.00
C GLN A 572 -14.95 -9.27 17.40
N LEU A 573 -14.16 -8.29 16.93
CA LEU A 573 -14.47 -6.88 17.13
C LEU A 573 -15.73 -6.48 16.34
N TYR A 574 -15.80 -6.88 15.08
CA TYR A 574 -16.93 -6.60 14.20
C TYR A 574 -18.26 -7.17 14.72
N GLU A 575 -18.24 -8.38 15.27
CA GLU A 575 -19.44 -9.01 15.83
C GLU A 575 -20.05 -8.22 17.00
N LYS A 576 -19.20 -7.54 17.79
CA LYS A 576 -19.62 -6.73 18.95
C LYS A 576 -20.17 -5.35 18.58
N LEU A 577 -19.94 -4.90 17.34
CA LEU A 577 -20.41 -3.60 16.88
C LEU A 577 -21.91 -3.63 16.56
N PRO A 578 -22.62 -2.52 16.78
CA PRO A 578 -24.03 -2.41 16.41
C PRO A 578 -24.18 -2.47 14.87
N PRO A 579 -25.32 -2.97 14.34
CA PRO A 579 -25.49 -3.20 12.90
C PRO A 579 -25.16 -2.00 12.01
N GLN A 580 -25.52 -0.78 12.43
CA GLN A 580 -25.27 0.45 11.67
C GLN A 580 -23.78 0.84 11.57
N GLU A 581 -22.90 0.29 12.40
CA GLU A 581 -21.45 0.55 12.36
C GLU A 581 -20.67 -0.52 11.58
N LYS A 582 -21.33 -1.65 11.24
CA LYS A 582 -20.66 -2.81 10.64
C LYS A 582 -20.12 -2.52 9.25
N ASP A 583 -20.88 -1.86 8.37
CA ASP A 583 -20.40 -1.51 7.03
C ASP A 583 -19.17 -0.60 7.08
N ALA A 584 -19.18 0.41 7.95
CA ALA A 584 -18.04 1.30 8.18
C ALA A 584 -16.82 0.55 8.73
N PHE A 585 -17.01 -0.34 9.72
CA PHE A 585 -15.90 -1.10 10.29
C PHE A 585 -15.32 -2.10 9.28
N PHE A 586 -16.18 -2.73 8.49
CA PHE A 586 -15.74 -3.66 7.47
C PHE A 586 -14.86 -2.96 6.43
N GLN A 587 -15.31 -1.83 5.87
CA GLN A 587 -14.53 -1.14 4.84
C GLN A 587 -13.27 -0.44 5.39
N LEU A 588 -13.31 0.09 6.62
CA LEU A 588 -12.16 0.77 7.21
C LEU A 588 -11.12 -0.19 7.81
N VAL A 589 -11.54 -1.36 8.32
CA VAL A 589 -10.66 -2.27 9.09
C VAL A 589 -10.62 -3.69 8.53
N LEU A 590 -11.76 -4.37 8.36
CA LEU A 590 -11.73 -5.81 8.07
C LEU A 590 -11.38 -6.18 6.64
N MET A 591 -11.83 -5.38 5.67
CA MET A 591 -11.62 -5.67 4.25
C MET A 591 -10.13 -5.87 3.96
N ARG A 592 -9.25 -4.97 4.45
CA ARG A 592 -7.80 -5.07 4.27
C ARG A 592 -7.20 -6.33 4.89
N ILE A 593 -7.69 -6.74 6.08
CA ILE A 593 -7.23 -7.96 6.78
C ILE A 593 -7.67 -9.21 6.01
N HIS A 594 -8.93 -9.28 5.61
CA HIS A 594 -9.47 -10.42 4.87
C HIS A 594 -8.79 -10.57 3.51
N ALA A 595 -8.60 -9.45 2.78
CA ALA A 595 -7.91 -9.42 1.49
C ALA A 595 -6.46 -9.93 1.59
N ALA A 596 -5.69 -9.44 2.56
CA ALA A 596 -4.31 -9.87 2.77
C ALA A 596 -4.24 -11.33 3.21
N TYR A 597 -5.12 -11.76 4.13
CA TYR A 597 -5.12 -13.13 4.62
C TYR A 597 -5.44 -14.13 3.52
N PHE A 598 -6.55 -13.96 2.80
CA PHE A 598 -6.93 -14.88 1.71
C PHE A 598 -5.87 -14.91 0.60
N THR A 599 -5.28 -13.77 0.26
CA THR A 599 -4.21 -13.76 -0.74
C THR A 599 -2.98 -14.53 -0.27
N ASN A 600 -2.45 -14.23 0.93
CA ASN A 600 -1.26 -14.92 1.45
C ASN A 600 -1.53 -16.42 1.65
N LEU A 601 -2.73 -16.80 2.11
CA LEU A 601 -3.10 -18.19 2.33
C LEU A 601 -3.23 -18.98 1.02
N ALA A 602 -3.78 -18.38 -0.04
CA ALA A 602 -3.83 -19.01 -1.35
C ALA A 602 -2.41 -19.27 -1.90
N TYR A 603 -1.49 -18.31 -1.76
CA TYR A 603 -0.08 -18.50 -2.14
C TYR A 603 0.64 -19.53 -1.28
N TYR A 604 0.41 -19.56 0.04
CA TYR A 604 0.93 -20.61 0.92
C TYR A 604 0.52 -22.01 0.42
N TYR A 605 -0.77 -22.19 0.13
CA TYR A 605 -1.27 -23.47 -0.39
C TYR A 605 -0.75 -23.79 -1.80
N GLY A 606 -0.56 -22.79 -2.65
CA GLY A 606 0.08 -22.96 -3.96
C GLY A 606 1.48 -23.55 -3.82
N ASP A 607 2.36 -22.89 -3.05
CA ASP A 607 3.73 -23.36 -2.81
C ASP A 607 3.76 -24.70 -2.10
N ARG A 608 2.82 -24.93 -1.16
CA ARG A 608 2.67 -26.20 -0.46
C ARG A 608 2.30 -27.33 -1.42
N SER A 609 1.43 -27.08 -2.39
CA SER A 609 1.05 -28.09 -3.40
C SER A 609 2.26 -28.54 -4.22
N THR A 610 3.14 -27.61 -4.61
CA THR A 610 4.38 -27.91 -5.32
C THR A 610 5.35 -28.68 -4.44
N LEU A 611 5.58 -28.24 -3.20
CA LEU A 611 6.44 -28.96 -2.26
C LEU A 611 5.97 -30.40 -2.00
N MET A 612 4.65 -30.62 -1.88
CA MET A 612 4.09 -31.96 -1.71
C MET A 612 4.25 -32.81 -2.98
N TYR A 613 4.08 -32.22 -4.16
CA TYR A 613 4.33 -32.90 -5.43
C TYR A 613 5.79 -33.37 -5.54
N GLU A 614 6.75 -32.50 -5.23
CA GLU A 614 8.19 -32.80 -5.25
C GLU A 614 8.58 -33.90 -4.26
N ARG A 615 7.89 -33.98 -3.12
CA ARG A 615 8.07 -35.05 -2.12
C ARG A 615 7.40 -36.37 -2.48
N GLY A 616 6.66 -36.43 -3.59
CA GLY A 616 5.91 -37.62 -4.01
C GLY A 616 4.56 -37.79 -3.30
N ASN A 617 4.09 -36.79 -2.55
CA ASN A 617 2.85 -36.86 -1.77
C ASN A 617 1.66 -36.32 -2.59
N MET A 618 1.18 -37.14 -3.53
CA MET A 618 0.20 -36.73 -4.53
C MET A 618 -1.17 -36.40 -3.93
N GLN A 619 -1.61 -37.09 -2.87
CA GLN A 619 -2.88 -36.78 -2.20
C GLN A 619 -2.84 -35.40 -1.51
N ALA A 620 -1.69 -35.03 -0.92
CA ALA A 620 -1.50 -33.71 -0.34
C ALA A 620 -1.41 -32.62 -1.42
N ALA A 621 -0.70 -32.87 -2.53
CA ALA A 621 -0.61 -31.93 -3.66
C ALA A 621 -2.01 -31.58 -4.23
N ALA A 622 -2.88 -32.57 -4.43
CA ALA A 622 -4.27 -32.34 -4.86
C ALA A 622 -5.06 -31.51 -3.85
N PHE A 623 -4.94 -31.84 -2.56
CA PHE A 623 -5.64 -31.12 -1.50
C PHE A 623 -5.25 -29.64 -1.44
N TYR A 624 -3.95 -29.33 -1.48
CA TYR A 624 -3.49 -27.94 -1.41
C TYR A 624 -3.81 -27.14 -2.68
N THR A 625 -3.85 -27.81 -3.84
CA THR A 625 -4.35 -27.16 -5.06
C THR A 625 -5.81 -26.70 -4.90
N GLU A 626 -6.67 -27.53 -4.31
CA GLU A 626 -8.06 -27.15 -4.05
C GLU A 626 -8.18 -26.07 -2.97
N LYS A 627 -7.41 -26.17 -1.88
CA LYS A 627 -7.41 -25.16 -0.81
C LYS A 627 -6.96 -23.79 -1.30
N SER A 628 -6.01 -23.73 -2.22
CA SER A 628 -5.62 -22.49 -2.90
C SER A 628 -6.81 -21.87 -3.65
N ARG A 629 -7.54 -22.68 -4.43
CA ARG A 629 -8.73 -22.25 -5.19
C ARG A 629 -9.89 -21.79 -4.32
N GLU A 630 -10.20 -22.53 -3.27
CA GLU A 630 -11.24 -22.17 -2.28
C GLU A 630 -10.95 -20.82 -1.62
N THR A 631 -9.69 -20.59 -1.28
CA THR A 631 -9.24 -19.34 -0.64
C THR A 631 -9.28 -18.17 -1.63
N GLU A 632 -8.91 -18.40 -2.89
CA GLU A 632 -9.06 -17.39 -3.94
C GLU A 632 -10.53 -17.04 -4.20
N ASP A 633 -11.43 -18.02 -4.20
CA ASP A 633 -12.87 -17.79 -4.30
C ASP A 633 -13.42 -17.03 -3.07
N ALA A 634 -12.89 -17.27 -1.87
CA ALA A 634 -13.22 -16.48 -0.68
C ALA A 634 -12.86 -15.00 -0.86
N ARG A 635 -11.69 -14.70 -1.44
CA ARG A 635 -11.31 -13.33 -1.79
C ARG A 635 -12.22 -12.73 -2.87
N ARG A 636 -12.62 -13.49 -3.89
CA ARG A 636 -13.54 -13.00 -4.93
C ARG A 636 -14.92 -12.69 -4.37
N ARG A 637 -15.40 -13.48 -3.41
CA ARG A 637 -16.65 -13.21 -2.67
C ARG A 637 -16.56 -11.97 -1.78
N LEU A 638 -15.43 -11.75 -1.12
CA LEU A 638 -15.14 -10.50 -0.40
C LEU A 638 -15.30 -9.29 -1.33
N VAL A 639 -14.64 -9.32 -2.50
CA VAL A 639 -14.69 -8.22 -3.49
C VAL A 639 -16.11 -8.02 -4.01
N HIS A 640 -16.83 -9.11 -4.31
CA HIS A 640 -18.24 -9.05 -4.74
C HIS A 640 -19.13 -8.41 -3.66
N TYR A 641 -19.00 -8.84 -2.40
CA TYR A 641 -19.75 -8.28 -1.28
C TYR A 641 -19.47 -6.79 -1.11
N TYR A 642 -18.21 -6.37 -1.15
CA TYR A 642 -17.84 -4.95 -0.99
C TYR A 642 -18.52 -4.07 -2.04
N ASN A 643 -18.54 -4.50 -3.31
CA ASN A 643 -19.08 -3.71 -4.41
C ASN A 643 -20.60 -3.80 -4.54
N HIS A 644 -21.19 -4.98 -4.33
CA HIS A 644 -22.59 -5.24 -4.68
C HIS A 644 -23.50 -5.52 -3.48
N GLY A 645 -22.95 -5.95 -2.34
CA GLY A 645 -23.72 -6.30 -1.14
C GLY A 645 -23.72 -5.22 -0.07
N MET A 646 -22.53 -4.75 0.32
CA MET A 646 -22.33 -3.79 1.40
C MET A 646 -23.05 -2.47 1.11
N HIS A 647 -23.74 -1.93 2.13
CA HIS A 647 -24.47 -0.67 2.05
C HIS A 647 -25.37 -0.53 0.81
N GLY A 648 -26.06 -1.62 0.42
CA GLY A 648 -26.94 -1.63 -0.75
C GLY A 648 -26.23 -1.44 -2.09
N GLY A 649 -24.93 -1.77 -2.18
CA GLY A 649 -24.14 -1.66 -3.40
C GLY A 649 -23.64 -0.24 -3.71
N LYS A 650 -23.63 0.66 -2.72
CA LYS A 650 -23.12 2.05 -2.86
C LYS A 650 -21.72 2.10 -3.46
N TRP A 651 -20.87 1.13 -3.15
CA TRP A 651 -19.46 1.10 -3.53
C TRP A 651 -19.17 0.34 -4.82
N ASN A 652 -20.20 0.06 -5.64
CA ASN A 652 -20.02 -0.68 -6.88
C ASN A 652 -19.02 0.00 -7.83
N GLY A 653 -17.89 -0.66 -8.09
CA GLY A 653 -16.83 -0.22 -9.00
C GLY A 653 -15.62 0.41 -8.32
N ILE A 654 -15.67 0.73 -7.03
CA ILE A 654 -14.57 1.42 -6.32
C ILE A 654 -13.44 0.49 -5.86
N LEU A 655 -13.66 -0.84 -5.87
CA LEU A 655 -12.67 -1.81 -5.39
C LEU A 655 -12.64 -3.02 -6.33
N ASN A 656 -11.77 -3.02 -7.33
CA ASN A 656 -11.70 -4.05 -8.36
C ASN A 656 -10.27 -4.51 -8.66
N PRO A 657 -9.61 -5.19 -7.70
CA PRO A 657 -8.21 -5.61 -7.84
C PRO A 657 -7.95 -6.67 -8.91
N GLU A 658 -8.99 -7.31 -9.46
CA GLU A 658 -8.88 -8.28 -10.57
C GLU A 658 -9.14 -7.63 -11.95
N GLY A 659 -9.61 -6.37 -11.97
CA GLY A 659 -10.09 -5.67 -13.16
C GLY A 659 -9.04 -4.86 -13.92
N PHE A 660 -9.53 -3.99 -14.81
CA PHE A 660 -8.78 -2.86 -15.37
C PHE A 660 -9.19 -1.60 -14.58
N PRO A 661 -8.21 -0.74 -14.23
CA PRO A 661 -6.90 -0.62 -14.86
C PRO A 661 -5.82 -1.43 -14.19
N PRO A 662 -4.89 -1.99 -14.99
CA PRO A 662 -3.68 -2.58 -14.47
C PRO A 662 -2.97 -1.55 -13.60
N PRO A 663 -2.09 -1.98 -12.68
CA PRO A 663 -1.76 -3.38 -12.38
C PRO A 663 -2.97 -4.14 -11.81
N ARG A 664 -2.99 -5.46 -12.00
CA ARG A 664 -3.90 -6.32 -11.22
C ARG A 664 -3.18 -6.79 -9.96
N ALA A 665 -3.92 -7.01 -8.90
CA ALA A 665 -3.36 -7.67 -7.73
C ALA A 665 -2.95 -9.11 -8.06
N ALA A 666 -1.96 -9.62 -7.32
CA ALA A 666 -1.50 -11.00 -7.38
C ALA A 666 -2.67 -12.00 -7.31
N MET A 667 -2.75 -12.91 -8.29
CA MET A 667 -3.83 -13.88 -8.40
C MET A 667 -3.41 -15.15 -9.16
N MET A 668 -4.24 -16.20 -9.06
CA MET A 668 -3.95 -17.53 -9.59
C MET A 668 -2.55 -18.02 -9.18
N PRO A 669 -2.33 -18.27 -7.88
CA PRO A 669 -1.06 -18.79 -7.37
C PRO A 669 -0.62 -20.04 -8.15
N VAL A 670 0.69 -20.23 -8.30
CA VAL A 670 1.17 -21.46 -8.93
C VAL A 670 0.81 -22.63 -8.02
N CYS A 671 0.07 -23.60 -8.55
CA CYS A 671 -0.21 -24.86 -7.88
C CYS A 671 0.25 -26.01 -8.78
N THR A 672 0.75 -27.10 -8.19
CA THR A 672 1.15 -28.30 -8.94
C THR A 672 0.20 -29.45 -8.62
N PRO A 673 -0.92 -29.60 -9.37
CA PRO A 673 -1.81 -30.74 -9.19
C PRO A 673 -1.08 -32.05 -9.55
N PRO A 674 -1.42 -33.18 -8.92
CA PRO A 674 -0.80 -34.46 -9.24
C PRO A 674 -1.25 -34.95 -10.62
N LEU A 675 -0.33 -35.55 -11.38
CA LEU A 675 -0.67 -36.21 -12.65
C LEU A 675 -1.37 -37.55 -12.42
N LYS A 676 -1.02 -38.24 -11.32
CA LYS A 676 -1.64 -39.49 -10.93
C LYS A 676 -1.56 -39.68 -9.42
N ILE A 677 -2.64 -40.16 -8.82
CA ILE A 677 -2.70 -40.56 -7.42
C ILE A 677 -2.85 -42.08 -7.40
N GLN A 678 -1.79 -42.80 -7.03
CA GLN A 678 -1.76 -44.26 -7.08
C GLN A 678 -0.72 -44.83 -6.11
N GLY A 679 -0.76 -46.14 -5.91
CA GLY A 679 0.19 -46.89 -5.07
C GLY A 679 -0.36 -47.20 -3.68
N GLU A 680 0.23 -48.21 -3.06
CA GLU A 680 -0.08 -48.59 -1.68
C GLU A 680 0.36 -47.51 -0.69
N PRO A 681 -0.31 -47.36 0.47
CA PRO A 681 0.09 -46.40 1.49
C PRO A 681 1.59 -46.55 1.82
N SER A 682 2.32 -45.43 1.83
CA SER A 682 3.77 -45.44 2.00
C SER A 682 4.20 -44.23 2.83
N MET A 683 4.98 -44.48 3.88
CA MET A 683 5.41 -43.45 4.82
C MET A 683 6.69 -42.77 4.33
N ARG A 684 6.65 -41.44 4.27
CA ARG A 684 7.83 -40.57 4.16
C ARG A 684 7.90 -39.68 5.38
N VAL A 685 9.10 -39.44 5.90
CA VAL A 685 9.32 -38.52 7.01
C VAL A 685 10.34 -37.45 6.62
N ASP A 686 9.93 -36.20 6.66
CA ASP A 686 10.77 -35.03 6.43
C ASP A 686 11.04 -34.32 7.78
N ILE A 687 12.29 -33.93 7.99
CA ILE A 687 12.77 -33.37 9.26
C ILE A 687 13.04 -31.88 9.07
N TRP A 688 12.89 -31.11 10.14
CA TRP A 688 13.28 -29.70 10.23
C TRP A 688 14.57 -29.38 9.44
N ASN A 689 14.50 -28.37 8.56
CA ASN A 689 15.60 -27.95 7.69
C ASN A 689 16.16 -29.02 6.73
N GLY A 690 15.52 -30.18 6.58
CA GLY A 690 16.07 -31.31 5.82
C GLY A 690 17.34 -31.88 6.45
N GLU A 691 17.51 -31.74 7.76
CA GLU A 691 18.63 -32.35 8.50
C GLU A 691 18.36 -33.82 8.85
N ASP A 692 19.40 -34.57 9.20
CA ASP A 692 19.28 -35.99 9.59
C ASP A 692 18.75 -36.19 11.03
N GLY A 693 18.59 -35.11 11.80
CA GLY A 693 18.13 -35.14 13.18
C GLY A 693 17.82 -33.75 13.72
N LEU A 694 17.32 -33.70 14.96
CA LEU A 694 16.93 -32.46 15.63
C LEU A 694 17.96 -32.09 16.71
N CYS A 695 18.42 -30.85 16.70
CA CYS A 695 19.34 -30.33 17.70
C CYS A 695 18.75 -29.07 18.33
N PHE A 696 18.64 -28.99 19.66
CA PHE A 696 18.12 -27.81 20.37
C PHE A 696 19.24 -27.16 21.20
N ALA A 697 19.58 -25.91 20.89
CA ALA A 697 20.47 -25.03 21.67
C ALA A 697 19.72 -24.19 22.70
N ALA A 698 18.44 -23.92 22.40
CA ALA A 698 17.54 -23.13 23.19
C ALA A 698 16.21 -23.89 23.34
N PRO A 699 15.43 -23.63 24.41
CA PRO A 699 14.07 -24.11 24.49
C PRO A 699 13.27 -23.65 23.26
N GLY A 700 12.48 -24.55 22.69
CA GLY A 700 11.77 -24.24 21.45
C GLY A 700 11.00 -25.41 20.86
N GLU A 701 10.43 -25.13 19.69
CA GLU A 701 9.62 -26.06 18.90
C GLU A 701 10.24 -26.25 17.52
N LYS A 702 10.32 -27.51 17.08
CA LYS A 702 10.62 -27.92 15.71
C LYS A 702 9.54 -28.88 15.23
N TRP A 703 9.63 -29.33 13.99
CA TRP A 703 8.70 -30.33 13.47
C TRP A 703 9.39 -31.51 12.80
N ILE A 704 8.67 -32.62 12.83
CA ILE A 704 8.83 -33.77 11.95
C ILE A 704 7.53 -33.87 11.15
N GLU A 705 7.61 -34.09 9.86
CA GLU A 705 6.45 -34.17 8.99
C GLU A 705 6.35 -35.54 8.36
N ILE A 706 5.18 -36.17 8.48
CA ILE A 706 4.92 -37.53 8.05
C ILE A 706 3.94 -37.46 6.88
N GLY A 707 4.39 -37.86 5.69
CA GLY A 707 3.61 -37.88 4.46
C GLY A 707 3.20 -39.29 4.05
N ASN A 708 2.06 -39.42 3.38
CA ASN A 708 1.65 -40.60 2.63
C ASN A 708 1.95 -40.40 1.15
N THR A 709 2.99 -41.06 0.63
CA THR A 709 3.37 -40.99 -0.79
C THR A 709 2.54 -41.92 -1.68
N GLY A 710 1.65 -42.73 -1.09
CA GLY A 710 0.72 -43.60 -1.81
C GLY A 710 -0.71 -43.11 -1.69
N THR A 711 -1.65 -44.06 -1.70
CA THR A 711 -3.09 -43.78 -1.51
C THR A 711 -3.59 -44.25 -0.15
N GLY A 712 -4.87 -43.98 0.17
CA GLY A 712 -5.49 -44.46 1.40
C GLY A 712 -4.96 -43.76 2.66
N GLU A 713 -4.89 -44.51 3.75
CA GLU A 713 -4.41 -44.03 5.05
C GLU A 713 -3.65 -45.11 5.82
N PHE A 714 -2.76 -44.71 6.71
CA PHE A 714 -2.07 -45.63 7.63
C PHE A 714 -1.95 -45.03 9.03
N GLU A 715 -1.86 -45.90 10.04
CA GLU A 715 -1.58 -45.49 11.41
C GLU A 715 -0.09 -45.35 11.65
N VAL A 716 0.31 -44.32 12.39
CA VAL A 716 1.67 -44.14 12.87
C VAL A 716 1.69 -44.08 14.39
N ALA A 717 2.70 -44.70 15.00
CA ALA A 717 3.03 -44.57 16.41
C ALA A 717 4.38 -43.87 16.55
N ILE A 718 4.45 -42.91 17.47
CA ILE A 718 5.63 -42.06 17.66
C ILE A 718 6.05 -42.11 19.13
N GLN A 719 7.30 -42.48 19.35
CA GLN A 719 7.92 -42.52 20.66
C GLN A 719 9.06 -41.51 20.69
N ALA A 720 9.27 -40.88 21.84
CA ALA A 720 10.33 -39.92 22.05
C ALA A 720 10.86 -40.05 23.48
N PRO A 721 12.10 -39.59 23.76
CA PRO A 721 12.64 -39.54 25.12
C PRO A 721 11.73 -38.74 26.06
N GLN A 722 11.79 -39.01 27.36
CA GLN A 722 10.93 -38.34 28.36
C GLN A 722 11.10 -36.81 28.39
N TRP A 723 12.28 -36.31 28.04
CA TRP A 723 12.60 -34.89 27.99
C TRP A 723 12.15 -34.20 26.69
N VAL A 724 11.55 -34.94 25.75
CA VAL A 724 10.99 -34.42 24.49
C VAL A 724 9.47 -34.53 24.53
N ARG A 725 8.79 -33.41 24.30
CA ARG A 725 7.32 -33.36 24.20
C ARG A 725 6.90 -33.37 22.74
N LEU A 726 6.04 -34.32 22.37
CA LEU A 726 5.43 -34.40 21.04
C LEU A 726 4.01 -33.81 21.09
N SER A 727 3.58 -33.14 20.02
CA SER A 727 2.16 -32.73 19.88
C SER A 727 1.23 -33.92 19.78
N GLU A 728 1.69 -35.03 19.20
CA GLU A 728 0.92 -36.26 19.01
C GLU A 728 1.83 -37.48 19.03
N ARG A 729 1.37 -38.58 19.63
CA ARG A 729 2.11 -39.85 19.75
C ARG A 729 1.54 -40.99 18.91
N LYS A 730 0.31 -40.83 18.41
CA LYS A 730 -0.34 -41.77 17.49
C LYS A 730 -1.29 -41.00 16.59
N GLY A 731 -1.29 -41.28 15.30
CA GLY A 731 -2.14 -40.59 14.35
C GLY A 731 -2.42 -41.41 13.10
N ILE A 732 -3.50 -41.05 12.40
CA ILE A 732 -3.82 -41.58 11.08
C ILE A 732 -3.30 -40.59 10.03
N ILE A 733 -2.46 -41.08 9.12
CA ILE A 733 -1.86 -40.31 8.03
C ILE A 733 -2.61 -40.62 6.75
N ARG A 734 -3.47 -39.68 6.34
CA ARG A 734 -4.14 -39.72 5.03
C ARG A 734 -3.27 -39.08 3.95
N ARG A 735 -2.86 -37.84 4.19
CA ARG A 735 -2.12 -37.00 3.24
C ARG A 735 -0.76 -36.67 3.84
N GLU A 736 -0.77 -35.78 4.81
CA GLU A 736 0.39 -35.44 5.61
C GLU A 736 -0.03 -35.10 7.03
N LYS A 737 0.93 -35.12 7.94
CA LYS A 737 0.76 -34.64 9.29
C LYS A 737 2.06 -34.10 9.84
N ARG A 738 2.00 -32.89 10.40
CA ARG A 738 3.12 -32.26 11.10
C ARG A 738 3.05 -32.57 12.59
N ILE A 739 4.12 -33.16 13.11
CA ILE A 739 4.30 -33.51 14.53
C ILE A 739 5.28 -32.50 15.11
N LEU A 740 4.83 -31.72 16.08
CA LEU A 740 5.66 -30.73 16.75
C LEU A 740 6.49 -31.42 17.82
N VAL A 741 7.78 -31.11 17.84
CA VAL A 741 8.78 -31.61 18.77
C VAL A 741 9.23 -30.43 19.62
N ARG A 742 8.90 -30.46 20.91
CA ARG A 742 9.22 -29.40 21.87
C ARG A 742 10.23 -29.88 22.89
N VAL A 743 11.20 -29.01 23.17
CA VAL A 743 12.16 -29.17 24.26
C VAL A 743 12.10 -27.91 25.11
N GLU A 744 11.83 -28.06 26.40
CA GLU A 744 11.72 -26.95 27.35
C GLU A 744 13.02 -26.72 28.13
N ASP A 745 13.85 -27.75 28.28
CA ASP A 745 15.08 -27.72 29.07
C ASP A 745 16.29 -28.19 28.27
N VAL A 746 17.22 -27.28 28.07
CA VAL A 746 18.52 -27.47 27.38
C VAL A 746 19.70 -27.24 28.34
N SER A 747 19.49 -27.29 29.66
CA SER A 747 20.53 -27.04 30.67
C SER A 747 21.63 -28.12 30.72
N GLU A 748 21.38 -29.26 30.09
CA GLU A 748 22.29 -30.40 30.00
C GLU A 748 22.37 -30.91 28.55
N ASN A 749 23.50 -31.53 28.20
CA ASN A 749 23.62 -32.27 26.96
C ASN A 749 22.83 -33.57 27.10
N ARG A 750 21.84 -33.78 26.23
CA ARG A 750 21.03 -34.99 26.18
C ARG A 750 21.04 -35.50 24.75
N GLU A 751 21.09 -36.81 24.59
CA GLU A 751 20.93 -37.49 23.30
C GLU A 751 19.84 -38.54 23.44
N GLY A 752 19.09 -38.74 22.36
CA GLY A 752 18.04 -39.73 22.28
C GLY A 752 17.55 -39.90 20.84
N GLU A 753 16.54 -40.73 20.67
CA GLU A 753 15.95 -41.00 19.36
C GLU A 753 14.42 -40.85 19.44
N ILE A 754 13.85 -40.18 18.43
CA ILE A 754 12.43 -40.24 18.15
C ILE A 754 12.21 -41.42 17.19
N LEU A 755 11.30 -42.31 17.57
CA LEU A 755 10.97 -43.51 16.82
C LEU A 755 9.61 -43.31 16.15
N VAL A 756 9.57 -43.39 14.83
CA VAL A 756 8.35 -43.31 14.03
C VAL A 756 8.08 -44.68 13.43
N GLU A 757 7.03 -45.36 13.91
CA GLU A 757 6.68 -46.73 13.53
C GLU A 757 5.36 -46.76 12.78
N SER A 758 5.36 -47.36 11.60
CA SER A 758 4.16 -47.56 10.77
C SER A 758 4.39 -48.70 9.79
N MET A 759 3.36 -49.51 9.50
CA MET A 759 3.40 -50.53 8.44
C MET A 759 4.62 -51.47 8.49
N GLY A 760 5.07 -51.84 9.70
CA GLY A 760 6.27 -52.66 9.90
C GLY A 760 7.61 -51.96 9.61
N THR A 761 7.60 -50.67 9.29
CA THR A 761 8.76 -49.81 9.10
C THR A 761 8.99 -48.98 10.37
N LEU A 762 10.26 -48.91 10.80
CA LEU A 762 10.69 -48.10 11.94
C LEU A 762 11.74 -47.09 11.48
N GLN A 763 11.41 -45.80 11.54
CA GLN A 763 12.34 -44.71 11.28
C GLN A 763 12.86 -44.15 12.61
N ARG A 764 14.18 -43.97 12.69
CA ARG A 764 14.87 -43.43 13.86
C ARG A 764 15.38 -42.03 13.54
N ILE A 765 15.03 -41.07 14.37
CA ILE A 765 15.40 -39.67 14.19
C ILE A 765 16.19 -39.23 15.43
N PRO A 766 17.51 -39.01 15.30
CA PRO A 766 18.32 -38.47 16.38
C PRO A 766 17.74 -37.16 16.89
N VAL A 767 17.65 -37.01 18.22
CA VAL A 767 17.29 -35.76 18.88
C VAL A 767 18.28 -35.48 20.00
N ARG A 768 18.80 -34.26 20.05
CA ARG A 768 19.76 -33.86 21.08
C ARG A 768 19.54 -32.44 21.59
N THR A 769 19.89 -32.22 22.84
CA THR A 769 20.07 -30.88 23.42
C THR A 769 21.56 -30.60 23.53
N VAL A 770 21.93 -29.36 23.27
CA VAL A 770 23.28 -28.88 23.50
C VAL A 770 23.22 -27.86 24.61
N LYS A 771 23.83 -28.19 25.74
CA LYS A 771 24.01 -27.32 26.88
C LYS A 771 24.69 -26.04 26.42
N SER A 772 23.97 -24.92 26.49
CA SER A 772 24.64 -23.63 26.49
C SER A 772 25.41 -23.51 27.81
N VAL A 773 26.70 -23.17 27.72
CA VAL A 773 27.62 -23.02 28.87
C VAL A 773 27.16 -21.86 29.78
N TYR A 774 26.16 -21.10 29.35
CA TYR A 774 25.86 -19.77 29.81
C TYR A 774 24.36 -19.42 29.87
N ALA A 775 23.46 -20.37 29.59
CA ALA A 775 21.99 -20.21 29.59
C ALA A 775 21.36 -20.15 30.99
N GLY A 776 22.01 -19.46 31.92
CA GLY A 776 21.37 -19.01 33.15
C GLY A 776 20.82 -17.62 32.92
N VAL A 777 19.49 -17.50 32.84
CA VAL A 777 18.69 -16.27 32.65
C VAL A 777 18.51 -15.83 31.19
N SER A 778 17.50 -16.43 30.54
CA SER A 778 16.51 -15.77 29.66
C SER A 778 16.11 -16.64 28.45
N ALA A 779 14.95 -17.29 28.54
CA ALA A 779 14.13 -17.71 27.40
C ALA A 779 12.75 -18.15 27.91
N ALA A 780 11.99 -17.21 28.48
CA ALA A 780 10.54 -17.30 28.54
C ALA A 780 9.97 -16.20 27.63
N ALA A 781 10.22 -16.32 26.32
CA ALA A 781 9.38 -15.66 25.35
C ALA A 781 8.11 -16.51 25.27
N GLU A 782 7.08 -16.06 25.98
CA GLU A 782 5.78 -16.72 26.09
C GLU A 782 5.23 -17.09 24.71
N CYS A 783 5.00 -18.40 24.50
CA CYS A 783 3.85 -18.83 23.72
C CYS A 783 2.60 -18.37 24.50
N VAL A 784 2.07 -17.19 24.18
CA VAL A 784 0.82 -16.71 24.80
C VAL A 784 -0.35 -17.48 24.18
N GLU A 785 -0.79 -18.53 24.86
CA GLU A 785 -2.21 -18.87 24.92
C GLU A 785 -2.92 -17.80 25.79
N GLY A 786 -4.11 -17.39 25.36
CA GLY A 786 -5.05 -16.39 25.94
C GLY A 786 -4.84 -15.83 27.36
N VAL A 787 -4.85 -14.48 27.44
CA VAL A 787 -5.39 -13.59 28.51
C VAL A 787 -5.21 -13.99 30.00
N SER A 788 -4.42 -13.24 30.78
CA SER A 788 -4.89 -12.40 31.92
C SER A 788 -3.79 -11.91 32.89
N ALA A 789 -4.00 -10.67 33.35
CA ALA A 789 -3.74 -10.09 34.69
C ALA A 789 -2.32 -9.76 35.25
N ALA A 790 -2.26 -8.51 35.72
CA ALA A 790 -1.30 -7.76 36.54
C ALA A 790 -0.78 -8.39 37.86
N ALA A 791 0.40 -7.93 38.31
CA ALA A 791 0.82 -7.58 39.70
C ALA A 791 2.36 -7.42 39.75
N GLU A 792 2.96 -6.25 40.07
CA GLU A 792 3.23 -5.61 41.37
C GLU A 792 4.62 -5.91 42.00
N TYR A 793 5.18 -4.84 42.57
CA TYR A 793 6.54 -4.59 43.06
C TYR A 793 6.79 -5.17 44.47
N VAL A 794 8.01 -5.65 44.78
CA VAL A 794 8.64 -5.53 46.12
C VAL A 794 10.16 -5.37 46.01
N ALA A 795 10.71 -4.45 46.80
CA ALA A 795 12.11 -4.02 46.87
C ALA A 795 12.95 -4.75 47.93
N GLY A 796 14.29 -4.74 47.79
CA GLY A 796 15.21 -5.08 48.89
C GLY A 796 16.70 -5.30 48.56
N SER A 797 17.51 -4.24 48.76
CA SER A 797 18.91 -4.23 49.26
C SER A 797 20.12 -4.76 48.46
N SER A 798 20.90 -3.78 47.98
CA SER A 798 22.35 -3.53 48.17
C SER A 798 23.45 -4.43 47.57
N THR A 799 24.16 -3.79 46.62
CA THR A 799 25.62 -3.73 46.42
C THR A 799 26.36 -4.99 45.97
N LEU A 800 26.29 -5.24 44.66
CA LEU A 800 27.39 -5.70 43.82
C LEU A 800 27.29 -4.95 42.49
N THR A 801 28.42 -4.45 41.99
CA THR A 801 28.55 -3.73 40.72
C THR A 801 28.39 -4.75 39.57
N GLU A 802 27.14 -5.16 39.31
CA GLU A 802 26.79 -6.16 38.30
C GLU A 802 26.59 -5.50 36.94
N TYR A 803 27.42 -5.90 35.98
CA TYR A 803 27.06 -5.87 34.56
C TYR A 803 25.73 -6.60 34.40
N ARG A 804 24.64 -5.86 34.16
CA ARG A 804 23.34 -6.49 33.89
C ARG A 804 23.48 -7.36 32.63
N ALA A 805 23.21 -8.65 32.80
CA ALA A 805 23.14 -9.61 31.72
C ALA A 805 22.13 -9.12 30.67
N CYS A 806 22.64 -8.78 29.48
CA CYS A 806 21.80 -8.78 28.29
C CYS A 806 21.77 -10.19 27.73
N ASP A 807 20.58 -10.61 27.30
CA ASP A 807 20.32 -11.90 26.69
C ASP A 807 21.30 -12.13 25.55
N CYS A 808 22.21 -13.09 25.74
CA CYS A 808 23.20 -13.42 24.73
C CYS A 808 22.55 -14.33 23.69
N ALA A 809 22.47 -13.87 22.43
CA ALA A 809 21.84 -14.64 21.37
C ALA A 809 22.59 -15.95 21.12
N THR A 810 21.88 -17.06 21.09
CA THR A 810 22.47 -18.39 20.93
C THR A 810 22.39 -18.87 19.48
N GLU A 811 23.43 -19.55 19.02
CA GLU A 811 23.43 -20.27 17.75
C GLU A 811 22.45 -21.45 17.75
N GLU A 812 21.47 -21.40 16.84
CA GLU A 812 20.46 -22.44 16.60
C GLU A 812 20.37 -22.69 15.09
N ASP A 813 20.40 -23.97 14.66
CA ASP A 813 20.27 -24.35 13.24
C ASP A 813 21.28 -23.71 12.27
N GLY A 814 22.45 -23.34 12.78
CA GLY A 814 23.47 -22.63 12.00
C GLY A 814 23.17 -21.14 11.80
N LEU A 815 22.30 -20.57 12.63
CA LEU A 815 21.82 -19.19 12.58
C LEU A 815 21.85 -18.55 13.97
N ILE A 816 22.27 -17.29 14.04
CA ILE A 816 22.16 -16.42 15.21
C ILE A 816 21.40 -15.17 14.77
N ALA A 817 20.27 -14.88 15.40
CA ALA A 817 19.47 -13.68 15.13
C ALA A 817 19.67 -12.64 16.24
N LEU A 818 19.99 -11.41 15.84
CA LEU A 818 20.15 -10.24 16.69
C LEU A 818 19.09 -9.20 16.31
N GLU A 819 18.04 -9.09 17.11
CA GLU A 819 17.02 -8.05 16.91
C GLU A 819 17.59 -6.68 17.28
N GLY A 820 17.33 -5.66 16.46
CA GLY A 820 17.89 -4.32 16.67
C GLY A 820 17.51 -3.71 18.01
N GLU A 821 16.30 -4.00 18.51
CA GLU A 821 15.84 -3.46 19.79
C GLU A 821 16.46 -4.14 21.03
N ALA A 822 17.09 -5.30 20.89
CA ALA A 822 17.59 -6.13 22.00
C ALA A 822 19.00 -5.74 22.52
N CYS A 823 19.38 -4.46 22.42
CA CYS A 823 20.76 -4.02 22.69
C CYS A 823 21.10 -3.76 24.17
N GLY A 824 22.41 -3.84 24.48
CA GLY A 824 23.02 -3.72 25.82
C GLY A 824 22.73 -2.47 26.66
N ASN A 825 22.37 -1.36 26.00
CA ASN A 825 22.43 -0.03 26.60
C ASN A 825 21.05 0.54 27.03
N MET A 826 20.00 -0.27 27.08
CA MET A 826 18.66 0.21 27.43
C MET A 826 18.54 0.55 28.93
N SER A 827 18.74 1.83 29.30
CA SER A 827 18.39 2.32 30.64
C SER A 827 16.86 2.33 30.82
N ALA A 828 16.34 1.43 31.65
CA ALA A 828 14.91 1.25 31.88
C ALA A 828 14.25 2.49 32.52
N LYS A 829 13.65 3.35 31.69
CA LYS A 829 12.43 4.08 32.03
C LYS A 829 11.35 3.59 31.06
N LYS A 830 10.31 2.96 31.60
CA LYS A 830 9.10 2.57 30.87
C LYS A 830 8.31 3.85 30.56
N GLU A 831 8.58 4.49 29.43
CA GLU A 831 7.66 5.44 28.81
C GLU A 831 7.07 4.78 27.55
N PRO A 832 5.77 4.89 27.30
CA PRO A 832 5.10 4.17 26.22
C PRO A 832 5.39 4.76 24.83
N ASP A 833 5.53 3.85 23.85
CA ASP A 833 5.13 3.92 22.43
C ASP A 833 5.61 5.10 21.54
N THR A 834 6.51 5.95 22.02
CA THR A 834 7.15 7.03 21.26
C THR A 834 8.60 6.72 20.85
N CYS A 835 9.14 7.44 19.85
CA CYS A 835 10.54 7.30 19.43
C CYS A 835 11.50 7.53 20.61
N ARG A 836 12.29 6.51 20.98
CA ARG A 836 13.16 6.52 22.17
C ARG A 836 14.63 6.57 21.79
N PHE A 837 15.41 7.48 22.37
CA PHE A 837 16.86 7.47 22.19
C PHE A 837 17.50 6.28 22.93
N LEU A 838 18.25 5.45 22.22
CA LEU A 838 19.06 4.35 22.77
C LEU A 838 20.43 4.87 23.21
N SER A 839 20.94 5.87 22.51
CA SER A 839 22.12 6.66 22.82
C SER A 839 22.00 8.04 22.16
N ASN A 840 23.02 8.89 22.29
CA ASN A 840 23.09 10.14 21.49
C ASN A 840 23.21 9.86 19.98
N ASP A 841 23.61 8.64 19.59
CA ASP A 841 23.88 8.27 18.20
C ASP A 841 22.74 7.47 17.56
N PHE A 842 21.87 6.83 18.35
CA PHE A 842 20.78 5.97 17.87
C PHE A 842 19.44 6.23 18.57
N LYS A 843 18.35 6.13 17.81
CA LYS A 843 16.99 6.07 18.32
C LYS A 843 16.25 4.81 17.87
N LEU A 844 15.24 4.44 18.62
CA LEU A 844 14.29 3.37 18.35
C LEU A 844 12.99 3.96 17.82
N ILE A 845 12.43 3.37 16.78
CA ILE A 845 11.14 3.72 16.17
C ILE A 845 10.21 2.52 16.35
N PRO A 846 9.23 2.58 17.27
CA PRO A 846 8.25 1.52 17.48
C PRO A 846 7.46 1.21 16.21
N ARG A 847 6.91 -0.01 16.11
CA ARG A 847 6.02 -0.43 15.02
C ARG A 847 6.61 -0.36 13.60
N LEU A 848 7.94 -0.35 13.47
CA LEU A 848 8.62 -0.26 12.16
C LEU A 848 9.67 -1.36 11.95
N GLY A 849 9.79 -2.32 12.86
CA GLY A 849 10.60 -3.52 12.64
C GLY A 849 10.04 -4.39 11.51
N ARG A 850 10.90 -5.26 10.96
CA ARG A 850 10.53 -6.16 9.87
C ARG A 850 9.59 -7.24 10.38
N MET A 851 8.36 -7.29 9.84
CA MET A 851 7.27 -8.19 10.26
C MET A 851 6.71 -7.89 11.68
N GLN A 852 7.56 -7.50 12.64
CA GLN A 852 7.21 -7.13 14.02
C GLN A 852 8.29 -6.25 14.65
N GLY A 853 8.01 -5.71 15.83
CA GLY A 853 8.99 -5.03 16.67
C GLY A 853 9.34 -3.62 16.18
N SER A 854 10.49 -3.12 16.61
CA SER A 854 10.94 -1.74 16.38
C SER A 854 12.10 -1.64 15.37
N LEU A 855 12.31 -0.45 14.82
CA LEU A 855 13.44 -0.13 13.95
C LEU A 855 14.47 0.71 14.72
N VAL A 856 15.76 0.40 14.55
CA VAL A 856 16.85 1.24 15.05
C VAL A 856 17.33 2.17 13.95
N GLU A 857 17.46 3.46 14.23
CA GLU A 857 17.94 4.48 13.28
C GLU A 857 19.09 5.30 13.88
N ALA A 858 20.17 5.46 13.10
CA ALA A 858 21.27 6.36 13.42
C ALA A 858 20.81 7.82 13.27
N CYS A 859 20.96 8.60 14.34
CA CYS A 859 20.64 10.04 14.36
C CYS A 859 21.88 10.94 14.32
N ALA A 860 23.09 10.37 14.50
CA ALA A 860 24.35 11.10 14.42
C ALA A 860 25.07 10.90 13.07
N GLN A 861 25.82 11.92 12.67
CA GLN A 861 26.81 11.86 11.58
C GLN A 861 28.20 11.82 12.22
N ARG A 862 29.01 10.78 11.97
CA ARG A 862 30.32 10.56 12.58
C ARG A 862 31.38 10.17 11.56
N GLU A 863 32.64 10.41 11.88
CA GLU A 863 33.78 9.81 11.18
C GLU A 863 34.05 8.39 11.73
N VAL A 864 34.60 7.52 10.87
CA VAL A 864 34.95 6.14 11.24
C VAL A 864 35.99 6.16 12.37
N GLY A 865 35.72 5.46 13.47
CA GLY A 865 36.65 5.37 14.61
C GLY A 865 36.64 6.59 15.55
N SER A 866 35.65 7.48 15.45
CA SER A 866 35.50 8.61 16.39
C SER A 866 35.39 8.14 17.84
N MET A 867 36.22 8.72 18.74
CA MET A 867 36.22 8.41 20.18
C MET A 867 34.94 8.85 20.91
N GLU A 868 34.13 9.70 20.29
CA GLU A 868 32.84 10.16 20.86
C GLU A 868 31.69 9.20 20.56
N ALA A 869 31.89 8.23 19.66
CA ALA A 869 30.83 7.34 19.23
C ALA A 869 30.47 6.35 20.35
N GLN A 870 29.16 6.20 20.60
CA GLN A 870 28.61 5.26 21.56
C GLN A 870 27.98 4.07 20.82
N PRO A 871 28.73 2.99 20.57
CA PRO A 871 28.21 1.87 19.79
C PRO A 871 27.11 1.13 20.53
N LEU A 872 26.15 0.60 19.78
CA LEU A 872 25.25 -0.41 20.28
C LEU A 872 26.01 -1.73 20.39
N ARG A 873 25.81 -2.45 21.49
CA ARG A 873 26.49 -3.72 21.75
C ARG A 873 25.49 -4.85 21.84
N TYR A 874 25.74 -5.92 21.09
CA TYR A 874 24.93 -7.15 21.04
C TYR A 874 25.80 -8.33 21.45
N CYS A 875 25.33 -9.17 22.39
CA CYS A 875 26.02 -10.39 22.78
C CYS A 875 25.52 -11.55 21.95
N PHE A 876 26.43 -12.40 21.45
CA PHE A 876 26.07 -13.69 20.88
C PHE A 876 27.05 -14.80 21.26
N GLU A 877 26.59 -16.05 21.15
CA GLU A 877 27.40 -17.25 21.37
C GLU A 877 27.56 -18.02 20.06
N ALA A 878 28.82 -18.22 19.65
CA ALA A 878 29.19 -19.05 18.51
C ALA A 878 29.78 -20.38 18.99
N ARG A 879 29.39 -21.49 18.36
CA ARG A 879 29.80 -22.85 18.77
C ARG A 879 31.11 -23.31 18.18
N GLN A 880 31.57 -22.64 17.14
CA GLN A 880 32.78 -22.97 16.43
C GLN A 880 33.50 -21.69 16.00
N LYS A 881 34.82 -21.81 15.81
CA LYS A 881 35.58 -20.79 15.11
C LYS A 881 35.29 -20.85 13.61
N GLY A 882 35.39 -19.73 12.91
CA GLY A 882 35.24 -19.71 11.46
C GLY A 882 34.97 -18.33 10.88
N GLU A 883 34.93 -18.26 9.56
CA GLU A 883 34.39 -17.12 8.84
C GLU A 883 32.89 -17.32 8.66
N PHE A 884 32.09 -16.43 9.25
CA PHE A 884 30.63 -16.46 9.17
C PHE A 884 30.09 -15.31 8.34
N LEU A 885 28.96 -15.54 7.69
CA LEU A 885 28.26 -14.51 6.94
C LEU A 885 27.36 -13.72 7.89
N LEU A 886 27.64 -12.43 8.08
CA LEU A 886 26.73 -11.47 8.68
C LEU A 886 25.85 -10.86 7.60
N GLU A 887 24.54 -10.92 7.79
CA GLU A 887 23.52 -10.28 6.99
C GLU A 887 22.81 -9.22 7.83
N ILE A 888 22.84 -7.96 7.39
CA ILE A 888 22.17 -6.83 8.05
C ILE A 888 20.87 -6.54 7.30
N HIS A 889 19.75 -6.59 8.01
CA HIS A 889 18.43 -6.26 7.48
C HIS A 889 18.21 -4.76 7.63
N ARG A 890 18.77 -4.00 6.69
CA ARG A 890 18.67 -2.56 6.64
C ARG A 890 17.28 -2.15 6.15
N PHE A 891 16.72 -1.13 6.79
CA PHE A 891 15.53 -0.45 6.29
C PHE A 891 15.89 0.32 5.01
N PRO A 892 15.12 0.21 3.91
CA PRO A 892 15.42 0.85 2.62
C PRO A 892 15.37 2.40 2.58
N SER A 893 15.75 3.10 3.65
CA SER A 893 15.88 4.57 3.66
C SER A 893 16.79 5.07 2.55
N LEU A 894 16.58 6.29 2.07
CA LEU A 894 17.34 6.86 0.96
C LEU A 894 18.06 8.16 1.34
N ASN A 895 19.08 8.50 0.54
CA ASN A 895 19.82 9.76 0.61
C ASN A 895 20.54 9.98 -0.74
N SER A 896 19.84 10.55 -1.72
CA SER A 896 20.25 10.52 -3.13
C SER A 896 21.57 11.24 -3.43
N VAL A 897 21.94 12.20 -2.60
CA VAL A 897 23.16 13.02 -2.68
C VAL A 897 24.23 12.59 -1.67
N GLY A 898 23.94 11.60 -0.84
CA GLY A 898 24.81 11.17 0.26
C GLY A 898 25.14 9.68 0.24
N ARG A 899 25.72 9.23 1.35
CA ARG A 899 26.10 7.84 1.60
C ARG A 899 25.29 7.29 2.77
N LEU A 900 25.18 5.97 2.84
CA LEU A 900 24.43 5.26 3.86
C LEU A 900 25.30 4.13 4.40
N ARG A 901 26.11 4.47 5.41
CA ARG A 901 27.11 3.58 6.01
C ARG A 901 26.83 3.31 7.48
N ILE A 902 27.26 2.13 7.91
CA ILE A 902 27.31 1.71 9.31
C ILE A 902 28.65 1.03 9.60
N GLY A 903 29.17 1.20 10.82
CA GLY A 903 30.36 0.49 11.28
C GLY A 903 29.99 -0.76 12.07
N ILE A 904 30.68 -1.86 11.84
CA ILE A 904 30.53 -3.14 12.54
C ILE A 904 31.88 -3.57 13.10
N SER A 905 31.96 -3.87 14.39
CA SER A 905 33.15 -4.48 15.01
C SER A 905 32.78 -5.76 15.73
N LEU A 906 33.72 -6.70 15.78
CA LEU A 906 33.61 -7.90 16.61
C LEU A 906 34.58 -7.76 17.79
N ASP A 907 34.07 -7.93 18.99
CA ASP A 907 34.77 -7.74 20.25
C ASP A 907 35.48 -6.37 20.26
N ASP A 908 36.77 -6.33 20.60
CA ASP A 908 37.61 -5.13 20.55
C ASP A 908 38.40 -5.03 19.22
N GLY A 909 37.94 -5.72 18.16
CA GLY A 909 38.53 -5.70 16.83
C GLY A 909 38.24 -4.41 16.05
N GLU A 910 38.81 -4.30 14.84
CA GLU A 910 38.65 -3.14 13.98
C GLU A 910 37.21 -2.96 13.48
N VAL A 911 36.80 -1.69 13.31
CA VAL A 911 35.50 -1.33 12.75
C VAL A 911 35.52 -1.51 11.23
N GLN A 912 34.75 -2.46 10.74
CA GLN A 912 34.48 -2.68 9.33
C GLN A 912 33.28 -1.83 8.89
N VAL A 913 33.42 -1.10 7.77
CA VAL A 913 32.35 -0.25 7.25
C VAL A 913 31.55 -0.99 6.19
N VAL A 914 30.23 -1.00 6.36
CA VAL A 914 29.28 -1.54 5.38
C VAL A 914 28.49 -0.38 4.79
N GLU A 915 28.34 -0.38 3.47
CA GLU A 915 27.64 0.68 2.72
C GLU A 915 26.54 0.08 1.84
N SER A 916 25.40 0.76 1.79
CA SER A 916 24.39 0.46 0.77
C SER A 916 24.67 1.20 -0.53
N LEU A 917 24.55 0.46 -1.65
CA LEU A 917 24.56 1.02 -3.00
C LEU A 917 23.18 1.53 -3.46
N SER A 918 22.13 1.26 -2.67
CA SER A 918 20.77 1.73 -2.92
C SER A 918 20.49 2.99 -2.11
N ASN A 919 21.18 4.08 -2.48
CA ASN A 919 21.01 5.40 -1.87
C ASN A 919 19.98 6.29 -2.59
N ASP A 920 19.50 5.88 -3.76
CA ASP A 920 18.43 6.53 -4.51
C ASP A 920 17.62 5.47 -5.29
N GLU A 921 16.46 5.88 -5.83
CA GLU A 921 15.67 5.02 -6.71
C GLU A 921 16.51 4.47 -7.88
N TRP A 922 16.23 3.23 -8.28
CA TRP A 922 16.91 2.53 -9.39
C TRP A 922 18.44 2.37 -9.26
N ARG A 923 19.05 2.69 -8.12
CA ARG A 923 20.47 2.41 -7.83
C ARG A 923 20.64 1.13 -7.00
N GLY A 924 21.72 0.40 -7.27
CA GLY A 924 22.00 -0.88 -6.60
C GLY A 924 20.86 -1.88 -6.77
N ASN A 925 20.38 -2.46 -5.67
CA ASN A 925 19.29 -3.44 -5.64
C ASN A 925 17.93 -2.82 -5.30
N TRP A 926 17.74 -1.51 -5.52
CA TRP A 926 16.54 -0.78 -5.07
C TRP A 926 15.22 -1.48 -5.43
N LYS A 927 15.07 -1.97 -6.68
CA LYS A 927 13.86 -2.70 -7.11
C LYS A 927 13.56 -3.90 -6.20
N LYS A 928 14.57 -4.76 -5.92
CA LYS A 928 14.40 -5.91 -5.03
C LYS A 928 14.15 -5.48 -3.58
N ASN A 929 14.76 -4.39 -3.15
CA ASN A 929 14.65 -3.86 -1.79
C ASN A 929 13.25 -3.32 -1.48
N VAL A 930 12.62 -2.58 -2.40
CA VAL A 930 11.25 -2.09 -2.20
C VAL A 930 10.22 -3.22 -2.30
N LEU A 931 10.47 -4.24 -3.14
CA LEU A 931 9.59 -5.41 -3.24
C LEU A 931 9.56 -6.24 -1.96
N ASN A 932 10.71 -6.47 -1.34
CA ASN A 932 10.82 -7.26 -0.11
C ASN A 932 10.85 -6.42 1.17
N ASN A 933 10.78 -5.09 1.04
CA ASN A 933 10.90 -4.12 2.13
C ASN A 933 12.13 -4.36 3.03
N VAL A 934 13.29 -4.63 2.42
CA VAL A 934 14.58 -4.82 3.10
C VAL A 934 15.74 -4.62 2.13
N ASP A 935 16.77 -3.90 2.57
CA ASP A 935 18.07 -3.83 1.92
C ASP A 935 19.03 -4.76 2.67
N ARG A 936 19.43 -5.88 2.04
CA ARG A 936 20.30 -6.88 2.69
C ARG A 936 21.76 -6.54 2.41
N LEU A 937 22.50 -6.19 3.45
CA LEU A 937 23.93 -5.94 3.38
C LEU A 937 24.70 -7.11 3.98
N TYR A 938 25.85 -7.45 3.39
CA TYR A 938 26.62 -8.63 3.77
C TYR A 938 28.04 -8.27 4.19
N LEU A 939 28.53 -8.93 5.22
CA LEU A 939 29.89 -8.81 5.74
C LEU A 939 30.39 -10.19 6.17
N LYS A 940 31.70 -10.45 6.07
CA LYS A 940 32.32 -11.61 6.70
C LYS A 940 32.76 -11.27 8.12
N LEU A 941 32.35 -12.09 9.09
CA LEU A 941 32.82 -12.02 10.47
C LEU A 941 33.80 -13.16 10.74
N SER A 942 35.04 -12.82 11.09
CA SER A 942 36.04 -13.81 11.50
C SER A 942 35.93 -14.06 13.00
N VAL A 943 35.27 -15.15 13.38
CA VAL A 943 35.12 -15.56 14.78
C VAL A 943 36.34 -16.42 15.17
N PRO A 944 37.21 -15.94 16.08
CA PRO A 944 38.52 -16.55 16.33
C PRO A 944 38.45 -17.86 17.12
N GLU A 945 37.47 -17.99 18.01
CA GLU A 945 37.25 -19.15 18.86
C GLU A 945 35.75 -19.38 19.11
N ALA A 946 35.39 -20.57 19.60
CA ALA A 946 34.02 -20.80 20.06
C ALA A 946 33.82 -20.10 21.42
N GLY A 947 32.68 -19.44 21.63
CA GLY A 947 32.38 -18.75 22.87
C GLY A 947 31.44 -17.57 22.70
N ARG A 948 31.40 -16.74 23.75
CA ARG A 948 30.65 -15.48 23.75
C ARG A 948 31.47 -14.40 23.05
N HIS A 949 30.80 -13.67 22.17
CA HIS A 949 31.35 -12.54 21.45
C HIS A 949 30.39 -11.35 21.54
N GLN A 950 30.93 -10.17 21.27
CA GLN A 950 30.18 -8.94 21.24
C GLN A 950 30.25 -8.30 19.85
N LEU A 951 29.10 -8.06 19.24
CA LEU A 951 29.00 -7.28 18.02
C LEU A 951 28.75 -5.81 18.38
N GLY A 952 29.67 -4.93 17.97
CA GLY A 952 29.56 -3.48 18.09
C GLY A 952 28.99 -2.86 16.81
N VAL A 953 27.98 -2.01 16.94
CA VAL A 953 27.37 -1.26 15.82
C VAL A 953 27.57 0.23 16.04
N TRP A 954 28.25 0.87 15.10
CA TRP A 954 28.73 2.25 15.18
C TRP A 954 27.99 3.13 14.18
N ALA A 955 27.37 4.22 14.65
CA ALA A 955 26.73 5.20 13.76
C ALA A 955 27.79 5.90 12.92
N ILE A 956 27.57 6.00 11.61
CA ILE A 956 28.43 6.76 10.68
C ILE A 956 27.58 7.80 9.97
N ASP A 957 26.58 7.37 9.20
CA ASP A 957 25.70 8.28 8.47
C ASP A 957 24.31 8.36 9.12
N ARG A 958 23.75 9.56 9.21
CA ARG A 958 22.35 9.76 9.66
C ARG A 958 21.40 8.98 8.77
N TYR A 959 20.29 8.53 9.35
CA TYR A 959 19.21 7.81 8.67
C TYR A 959 19.55 6.38 8.19
N PHE A 960 20.77 5.89 8.45
CA PHE A 960 21.01 4.45 8.39
C PHE A 960 20.15 3.78 9.46
N ALA A 961 19.28 2.86 9.04
CA ALA A 961 18.37 2.18 9.94
C ALA A 961 18.33 0.68 9.66
N PHE A 962 18.17 -0.13 10.70
CA PHE A 962 18.12 -1.59 10.60
C PHE A 962 17.17 -2.18 11.65
N SER A 963 16.60 -3.34 11.32
CA SER A 963 15.67 -4.05 12.20
C SER A 963 16.29 -5.29 12.83
N ARG A 964 17.19 -5.96 12.11
CA ARG A 964 17.80 -7.23 12.52
C ARG A 964 19.18 -7.40 11.90
N MET A 965 20.01 -8.19 12.56
CA MET A 965 21.23 -8.76 12.00
C MET A 965 21.21 -10.29 12.18
N VAL A 966 21.67 -11.03 11.17
CA VAL A 966 21.68 -12.49 11.17
C VAL A 966 23.09 -12.99 10.86
N ILE A 967 23.63 -13.85 11.72
CA ILE A 967 24.93 -14.50 11.51
C ILE A 967 24.66 -15.95 11.12
N TYR A 968 25.12 -16.35 9.93
CA TYR A 968 25.04 -17.72 9.46
C TYR A 968 26.37 -18.45 9.72
N THR A 969 26.32 -19.47 10.58
CA THR A 969 27.48 -20.32 10.92
C THR A 969 27.57 -21.58 10.04
N LYS A 970 26.55 -21.80 9.20
CA LYS A 970 26.49 -22.76 8.08
C LYS A 970 26.17 -22.05 6.76
N THR A 971 26.19 -22.77 5.64
CA THR A 971 25.73 -22.26 4.34
C THR A 971 24.29 -21.74 4.44
N ARG A 972 24.08 -20.47 4.05
CA ARG A 972 22.78 -19.82 4.07
C ARG A 972 21.79 -20.55 3.14
N LYS A 973 20.64 -20.97 3.68
CA LYS A 973 19.47 -21.38 2.89
C LYS A 973 18.63 -20.17 2.51
N GLU A 974 18.05 -20.17 1.31
CA GLU A 974 17.20 -19.07 0.83
C GLU A 974 15.97 -18.89 1.72
N ASN A 975 15.70 -17.63 2.07
CA ASN A 975 14.66 -17.22 3.00
C ASN A 975 14.34 -15.72 2.80
N ASN A 976 13.19 -15.26 3.28
CA ASN A 976 12.81 -13.85 3.19
C ASN A 976 12.87 -13.10 4.53
N LEU A 977 12.73 -13.80 5.66
CA LEU A 977 12.64 -13.16 6.98
C LEU A 977 13.85 -13.43 7.88
N ALA A 978 14.42 -14.65 7.86
CA ALA A 978 15.52 -15.14 8.70
C ALA A 978 15.36 -14.92 10.22
N GLY A 979 15.39 -15.99 11.01
CA GLY A 979 15.35 -15.90 12.47
C GLY A 979 13.97 -15.60 13.06
N VAL A 980 12.91 -15.72 12.26
CA VAL A 980 11.53 -15.57 12.75
C VAL A 980 11.13 -16.78 13.59
N ARG A 981 10.57 -16.49 14.77
CA ARG A 981 9.99 -17.49 15.68
C ARG A 981 8.47 -17.33 15.72
N GLY A 982 7.77 -18.43 15.87
CA GLY A 982 6.32 -18.45 15.96
C GLY A 982 5.75 -19.85 15.77
N PRO A 983 4.42 -20.00 15.80
CA PRO A 983 3.75 -21.29 15.63
C PRO A 983 4.19 -21.98 14.34
N GLN A 984 4.64 -23.23 14.45
CA GLN A 984 5.02 -24.08 13.32
C GLN A 984 3.97 -25.11 12.82
N PRO A 985 2.75 -25.26 13.39
CA PRO A 985 1.74 -26.13 12.79
C PRO A 985 1.46 -25.81 11.31
N LEU A 986 0.84 -26.76 10.61
CA LEU A 986 0.22 -26.45 9.32
C LEU A 986 -1.03 -25.58 9.57
N PRO A 987 -1.38 -24.65 8.66
CA PRO A 987 -2.61 -23.87 8.76
C PRO A 987 -3.86 -24.75 8.92
N ALA A 988 -4.84 -24.25 9.66
CA ALA A 988 -6.04 -25.02 9.97
C ALA A 988 -6.92 -25.21 8.73
N GLU A 989 -7.48 -26.42 8.56
CA GLU A 989 -8.48 -26.69 7.52
C GLU A 989 -9.81 -25.99 7.88
N ARG A 990 -10.12 -24.88 7.20
CA ARG A 990 -11.40 -24.15 7.37
C ARG A 990 -12.35 -24.42 6.19
N ASP A 991 -13.66 -24.44 6.46
CA ASP A 991 -14.71 -24.40 5.43
C ASP A 991 -14.95 -22.95 4.99
N TRP A 992 -14.14 -22.50 4.05
CA TRP A 992 -14.24 -21.12 3.54
C TRP A 992 -15.56 -20.85 2.83
N LYS A 993 -16.13 -21.84 2.15
CA LYS A 993 -17.41 -21.66 1.46
C LYS A 993 -18.52 -21.40 2.48
N GLY A 994 -18.65 -22.27 3.49
CA GLY A 994 -19.64 -22.12 4.54
C GLY A 994 -19.47 -20.82 5.34
N TRP A 995 -18.22 -20.47 5.68
CA TRP A 995 -17.92 -19.22 6.37
C TRP A 995 -18.30 -17.99 5.51
N CYS A 996 -17.91 -17.96 4.23
CA CYS A 996 -18.26 -16.86 3.32
C CYS A 996 -19.77 -16.76 3.08
N ASP A 997 -20.46 -17.88 2.91
CA ASP A 997 -21.93 -17.90 2.77
C ASP A 997 -22.62 -17.28 3.99
N SER A 998 -22.04 -17.45 5.19
CA SER A 998 -22.55 -16.87 6.43
C SER A 998 -22.18 -15.39 6.60
N PHE A 999 -20.97 -14.99 6.20
CA PHE A 999 -20.47 -13.64 6.44
C PHE A 999 -20.83 -12.68 5.31
N TYR A 1000 -20.46 -13.01 4.07
CA TYR A 1000 -20.71 -12.18 2.89
C TYR A 1000 -22.11 -12.40 2.33
N GLY A 1001 -22.66 -13.60 2.51
CA GLY A 1001 -23.88 -14.04 1.84
C GLY A 1001 -23.58 -15.04 0.71
N LYS A 1002 -24.65 -15.67 0.23
CA LYS A 1002 -24.56 -16.70 -0.80
C LYS A 1002 -24.50 -16.09 -2.19
N TYR A 1003 -23.31 -16.14 -2.80
CA TYR A 1003 -23.08 -15.68 -4.16
C TYR A 1003 -22.46 -16.79 -5.01
N GLU A 1004 -22.97 -16.93 -6.23
CA GLU A 1004 -22.32 -17.72 -7.28
C GLU A 1004 -21.32 -16.83 -8.01
N LEU A 1005 -20.07 -17.28 -8.06
CA LEU A 1005 -19.02 -16.57 -8.78
C LEU A 1005 -19.07 -16.98 -10.26
N SER A 1006 -19.14 -16.01 -11.16
CA SER A 1006 -18.91 -16.24 -12.57
C SER A 1006 -17.46 -16.66 -12.84
N PRO A 1007 -17.15 -17.35 -13.94
CA PRO A 1007 -15.77 -17.52 -14.40
C PRO A 1007 -15.11 -16.15 -14.63
N ARG A 1008 -13.78 -16.11 -14.60
CA ARG A 1008 -13.04 -14.91 -14.97
C ARG A 1008 -13.28 -14.57 -16.45
N PRO A 1009 -13.28 -13.28 -16.83
CA PRO A 1009 -13.36 -12.90 -18.22
C PRO A 1009 -12.19 -13.47 -19.04
N VAL A 1010 -12.46 -13.81 -20.30
CA VAL A 1010 -11.45 -14.21 -21.28
C VAL A 1010 -10.97 -12.96 -22.01
N PHE A 1011 -9.65 -12.81 -22.09
CA PHE A 1011 -8.99 -11.66 -22.73
C PHE A 1011 -8.37 -12.07 -24.06
N TYR A 1012 -8.70 -11.33 -25.12
CA TYR A 1012 -8.12 -11.50 -26.46
C TYR A 1012 -7.36 -10.25 -26.86
N ALA A 1013 -6.05 -10.37 -27.04
CA ALA A 1013 -5.22 -9.24 -27.44
C ALA A 1013 -5.58 -8.76 -28.85
N GLY A 1014 -5.69 -7.43 -29.03
CA GLY A 1014 -5.88 -6.79 -30.33
C GLY A 1014 -4.61 -6.78 -31.20
N SER A 1015 -4.66 -6.08 -32.34
CA SER A 1015 -3.58 -5.98 -33.32
C SER A 1015 -2.21 -5.63 -32.70
N PRO A 1016 -1.09 -6.12 -33.27
CA PRO A 1016 0.25 -5.87 -32.74
C PRO A 1016 0.57 -4.37 -32.80
N ASN A 1017 0.46 -3.72 -31.65
CA ASN A 1017 0.99 -2.39 -31.38
C ASN A 1017 2.24 -2.58 -30.53
N ASN A 1018 3.38 -2.05 -30.99
CA ASN A 1018 4.66 -2.14 -30.28
C ASN A 1018 4.83 -1.04 -29.20
N ARG A 1019 3.75 -0.34 -28.86
CA ARG A 1019 3.76 0.69 -27.81
C ARG A 1019 3.09 0.15 -26.55
N ASP A 1020 3.83 0.16 -25.45
CA ASP A 1020 3.26 0.02 -24.13
C ASP A 1020 2.33 1.21 -23.89
N SER A 1021 1.04 0.93 -23.68
CA SER A 1021 0.03 1.97 -23.47
C SER A 1021 -0.90 1.58 -22.33
N LEU A 1022 -1.50 2.59 -21.72
CA LEU A 1022 -2.54 2.42 -20.70
C LEU A 1022 -3.90 2.05 -21.29
N ALA A 1023 -4.08 2.15 -22.61
CA ALA A 1023 -5.36 1.83 -23.22
C ALA A 1023 -5.58 0.31 -23.23
N VAL A 1024 -6.80 -0.11 -22.89
CA VAL A 1024 -7.25 -1.49 -23.11
C VAL A 1024 -7.43 -1.69 -24.61
N ASP A 1025 -6.60 -2.52 -25.19
CA ASP A 1025 -6.77 -2.99 -26.57
C ASP A 1025 -7.39 -4.40 -26.59
N CYS A 1026 -7.48 -5.07 -25.44
CA CYS A 1026 -8.05 -6.41 -25.37
C CYS A 1026 -9.57 -6.39 -25.58
N ARG A 1027 -10.05 -7.28 -26.44
CA ARG A 1027 -11.46 -7.67 -26.42
C ARG A 1027 -11.70 -8.57 -25.21
N ILE A 1028 -12.62 -8.16 -24.34
CA ILE A 1028 -12.98 -8.88 -23.12
C ILE A 1028 -14.29 -9.60 -23.36
N MET A 1029 -14.35 -10.89 -22.98
CA MET A 1029 -15.57 -11.69 -23.08
C MET A 1029 -15.85 -12.37 -21.74
N GLN A 1030 -17.02 -12.09 -21.17
CA GLN A 1030 -17.49 -12.79 -19.99
C GLN A 1030 -18.06 -14.16 -20.39
N ALA A 1031 -17.45 -15.25 -19.90
CA ALA A 1031 -17.98 -16.58 -20.13
C ALA A 1031 -19.32 -16.78 -19.41
N SER A 1032 -20.24 -17.52 -20.03
CA SER A 1032 -21.58 -17.82 -19.49
C SER A 1032 -21.57 -18.85 -18.35
N GLY A 1033 -20.49 -19.62 -18.23
CA GLY A 1033 -20.30 -20.64 -17.20
C GLY A 1033 -18.91 -21.28 -17.29
N PHE A 1034 -18.59 -22.12 -16.30
CA PHE A 1034 -17.32 -22.87 -16.30
C PHE A 1034 -17.36 -23.97 -17.37
N GLY A 1035 -16.22 -24.22 -18.02
CA GLY A 1035 -16.07 -25.34 -18.96
C GLY A 1035 -16.12 -26.71 -18.28
N ARG A 1036 -16.09 -27.77 -19.08
CA ARG A 1036 -16.02 -29.15 -18.58
C ARG A 1036 -14.69 -29.40 -17.86
N LYS A 1037 -14.68 -30.29 -16.86
CA LYS A 1037 -13.46 -30.76 -16.21
C LYS A 1037 -12.82 -31.91 -16.99
N VAL A 1038 -11.49 -31.96 -16.98
CA VAL A 1038 -10.65 -33.03 -17.53
C VAL A 1038 -9.62 -33.49 -16.50
N GLU A 1039 -9.19 -34.74 -16.61
CA GLU A 1039 -8.15 -35.38 -15.79
C GLU A 1039 -6.81 -35.43 -16.54
N PRO A 1040 -5.65 -35.56 -15.85
CA PRO A 1040 -4.33 -35.59 -16.50
C PRO A 1040 -4.17 -36.63 -17.61
N ASP A 1041 -4.75 -37.82 -17.47
CA ASP A 1041 -4.71 -38.89 -18.48
C ASP A 1041 -5.32 -38.45 -19.82
N TRP A 1042 -6.27 -37.51 -19.81
CA TRP A 1042 -6.86 -36.95 -21.02
C TRP A 1042 -5.81 -36.21 -21.87
N TYR A 1043 -4.91 -35.44 -21.24
CA TYR A 1043 -3.82 -34.76 -21.94
C TYR A 1043 -2.81 -35.75 -22.51
N MET A 1044 -2.47 -36.79 -21.74
CA MET A 1044 -1.54 -37.83 -22.20
C MET A 1044 -2.09 -38.57 -23.41
N GLU A 1045 -3.39 -38.86 -23.43
CA GLU A 1045 -4.01 -39.50 -24.58
C GLU A 1045 -4.02 -38.57 -25.80
N ARG A 1046 -4.36 -37.29 -25.64
CA ARG A 1046 -4.27 -36.33 -26.76
C ARG A 1046 -2.86 -36.21 -27.33
N GLY A 1047 -1.83 -36.19 -26.48
CA GLY A 1047 -0.43 -36.13 -26.91
C GLY A 1047 0.08 -37.35 -27.68
N ARG A 1048 -0.73 -38.41 -27.80
CA ARG A 1048 -0.42 -39.62 -28.59
C ARG A 1048 -0.99 -39.59 -30.01
N HIS A 1049 -1.73 -38.56 -30.38
CA HIS A 1049 -2.33 -38.40 -31.70
C HIS A 1049 -1.85 -37.10 -32.34
N VAL A 1050 -1.89 -37.05 -33.67
CA VAL A 1050 -1.63 -35.82 -34.42
C VAL A 1050 -2.75 -34.80 -34.17
N PHE A 1051 -2.39 -33.52 -34.07
CA PHE A 1051 -3.38 -32.44 -33.93
C PHE A 1051 -3.90 -32.06 -35.32
N GLU A 1052 -5.10 -32.52 -35.65
CA GLU A 1052 -5.73 -32.31 -36.95
C GLU A 1052 -6.58 -31.04 -36.99
N GLU A 1053 -6.68 -30.45 -38.18
CA GLU A 1053 -7.60 -29.34 -38.45
C GLU A 1053 -9.05 -29.84 -38.49
N ASP A 1054 -9.89 -29.27 -37.63
CA ASP A 1054 -11.32 -29.53 -37.54
C ASP A 1054 -12.08 -28.20 -37.49
N ASP A 1055 -13.10 -28.07 -38.36
CA ASP A 1055 -13.88 -26.85 -38.56
C ASP A 1055 -13.03 -25.57 -38.76
N GLY A 1056 -11.94 -25.69 -39.53
CA GLY A 1056 -11.05 -24.57 -39.84
C GLY A 1056 -10.02 -24.22 -38.75
N GLY A 1057 -10.00 -24.96 -37.64
CA GLY A 1057 -9.10 -24.73 -36.50
C GLY A 1057 -8.33 -25.96 -36.02
N ILE A 1058 -7.13 -25.77 -35.49
CA ILE A 1058 -6.32 -26.80 -34.80
C ILE A 1058 -6.23 -26.40 -33.33
N ARG A 1059 -6.71 -27.27 -32.44
CA ARG A 1059 -6.74 -27.05 -30.98
C ARG A 1059 -5.63 -27.85 -30.32
N ILE A 1060 -4.72 -27.17 -29.62
CA ILE A 1060 -3.57 -27.79 -28.96
C ILE A 1060 -3.58 -27.40 -27.48
N ASP A 1061 -3.56 -28.40 -26.61
CA ASP A 1061 -3.40 -28.19 -25.18
C ASP A 1061 -1.92 -28.30 -24.81
N ALA A 1062 -1.35 -27.31 -24.13
CA ALA A 1062 0.08 -27.27 -23.88
C ALA A 1062 0.57 -28.47 -23.05
N ALA A 1063 -0.25 -28.93 -22.10
CA ALA A 1063 0.04 -30.08 -21.27
C ALA A 1063 0.04 -31.43 -22.03
N ALA A 1064 -0.34 -31.47 -23.32
CA ALA A 1064 -0.24 -32.70 -24.11
C ALA A 1064 1.21 -33.22 -24.25
N VAL A 1065 2.21 -32.34 -24.08
CA VAL A 1065 3.64 -32.73 -24.04
C VAL A 1065 3.97 -33.70 -22.92
N LEU A 1066 3.13 -33.80 -21.87
CA LEU A 1066 3.30 -34.78 -20.80
C LEU A 1066 3.27 -36.23 -21.32
N ALA A 1067 2.73 -36.47 -22.53
CA ALA A 1067 2.80 -37.76 -23.20
C ALA A 1067 4.23 -38.18 -23.60
N GLN A 1068 5.13 -37.21 -23.83
CA GLN A 1068 6.52 -37.43 -24.26
C GLN A 1068 6.64 -38.44 -25.43
N GLY A 1069 5.84 -38.22 -26.49
CA GLY A 1069 5.74 -39.12 -27.65
C GLY A 1069 6.01 -38.43 -28.99
N ASP A 1070 5.77 -39.14 -30.09
CA ASP A 1070 6.09 -38.67 -31.45
C ASP A 1070 5.24 -37.48 -31.94
N TYR A 1071 4.16 -37.16 -31.22
CA TYR A 1071 3.21 -36.10 -31.56
C TYR A 1071 3.25 -34.91 -30.62
N ALA A 1072 3.69 -35.09 -29.37
CA ALA A 1072 3.88 -34.01 -28.41
C ALA A 1072 5.01 -34.35 -27.43
N TRP A 1073 6.02 -33.47 -27.33
CA TRP A 1073 7.17 -33.64 -26.44
C TRP A 1073 7.78 -32.30 -26.02
N SER A 1074 8.53 -32.29 -24.93
CA SER A 1074 9.31 -31.12 -24.50
C SER A 1074 10.81 -31.37 -24.65
N GLU A 1075 11.57 -30.31 -24.95
CA GLU A 1075 13.03 -30.35 -24.94
C GLU A 1075 13.55 -29.45 -23.81
N GLU A 1076 14.50 -29.98 -23.06
CA GLU A 1076 15.11 -29.29 -21.91
C GLU A 1076 16.43 -28.61 -22.29
N SER A 1077 16.80 -27.58 -21.53
CA SER A 1077 18.05 -26.86 -21.72
C SER A 1077 18.95 -26.95 -20.49
N ARG A 1078 20.25 -27.14 -20.72
CA ARG A 1078 21.26 -27.00 -19.67
C ARG A 1078 21.86 -25.60 -19.78
N VAL A 1079 21.70 -24.80 -18.73
CA VAL A 1079 22.36 -23.51 -18.60
C VAL A 1079 23.64 -23.71 -17.79
N THR A 1080 24.76 -23.25 -18.31
CA THR A 1080 25.99 -23.09 -17.52
C THR A 1080 25.95 -21.69 -16.90
N GLY A 1081 25.52 -21.59 -15.64
CA GLY A 1081 25.59 -20.36 -14.87
C GLY A 1081 26.96 -20.15 -14.21
N GLU A 1082 27.19 -18.97 -13.64
CA GLU A 1082 28.40 -18.65 -12.86
C GLU A 1082 28.59 -19.56 -11.62
N SER A 1083 27.54 -20.26 -11.18
CA SER A 1083 27.50 -21.17 -10.02
C SER A 1083 27.59 -22.67 -10.35
N GLY A 1084 27.60 -23.07 -11.63
CA GLY A 1084 27.64 -24.49 -12.03
C GLY A 1084 26.54 -24.89 -13.03
N LYS A 1085 26.45 -26.20 -13.34
CA LYS A 1085 25.48 -26.79 -14.30
C LYS A 1085 24.07 -26.70 -13.71
N GLU A 1086 23.21 -25.87 -14.27
CA GLU A 1086 21.81 -25.76 -13.86
C GLU A 1086 20.90 -26.23 -15.01
N SER A 1087 19.97 -27.15 -14.72
CA SER A 1087 18.99 -27.62 -15.71
C SER A 1087 17.71 -26.80 -15.62
N ALA A 1088 17.29 -26.22 -16.74
CA ALA A 1088 15.94 -25.75 -16.92
C ALA A 1088 15.06 -26.98 -17.18
N SER A 1089 14.04 -27.21 -16.36
CA SER A 1089 13.09 -28.31 -16.55
C SER A 1089 11.68 -27.76 -16.70
N TRP A 1090 10.96 -28.25 -17.71
CA TRP A 1090 9.54 -27.99 -17.85
C TRP A 1090 8.77 -28.69 -16.73
N GLN A 1091 7.79 -27.97 -16.19
CA GLN A 1091 6.87 -28.46 -15.18
C GLN A 1091 5.45 -28.10 -15.60
N HIS A 1092 4.46 -28.86 -15.11
CA HIS A 1092 3.06 -28.47 -15.22
C HIS A 1092 2.61 -27.71 -13.96
N CYS A 1093 1.60 -26.88 -14.12
CA CYS A 1093 0.89 -26.20 -13.04
C CYS A 1093 -0.60 -26.11 -13.36
N ALA A 1094 -1.42 -25.77 -12.37
CA ALA A 1094 -2.85 -25.55 -12.55
C ALA A 1094 -3.11 -24.36 -13.50
N GLY A 1095 -3.98 -24.58 -14.49
CA GLY A 1095 -4.56 -23.56 -15.36
C GLY A 1095 -6.03 -23.27 -15.00
N GLU A 1096 -6.56 -22.17 -15.53
CA GLU A 1096 -7.97 -21.79 -15.36
C GLU A 1096 -8.90 -22.45 -16.39
N SER A 1097 -8.33 -23.11 -17.40
CA SER A 1097 -9.06 -23.85 -18.42
C SER A 1097 -9.74 -25.11 -17.87
N PHE A 1098 -10.65 -25.68 -18.65
CA PHE A 1098 -11.44 -26.87 -18.32
C PHE A 1098 -12.14 -26.76 -16.96
N GLY A 1099 -12.87 -25.66 -16.74
CA GLY A 1099 -13.54 -25.42 -15.46
C GLY A 1099 -12.59 -25.44 -14.26
N ARG A 1100 -11.40 -24.85 -14.44
CA ARG A 1100 -10.27 -24.81 -13.49
C ARG A 1100 -9.69 -26.19 -13.18
N SER A 1101 -9.84 -27.22 -14.03
CA SER A 1101 -9.08 -28.47 -13.88
C SER A 1101 -7.92 -28.58 -14.87
N GLY A 1102 -7.74 -27.59 -15.73
CA GLY A 1102 -6.73 -27.61 -16.77
C GLY A 1102 -5.29 -27.52 -16.25
N LEU A 1103 -4.36 -27.91 -17.11
CA LEU A 1103 -2.91 -27.87 -16.86
C LEU A 1103 -2.21 -26.93 -17.84
N ALA A 1104 -1.31 -26.10 -17.32
CA ALA A 1104 -0.40 -25.26 -18.07
C ALA A 1104 1.05 -25.71 -17.88
N MET A 1105 1.91 -25.50 -18.89
CA MET A 1105 3.34 -25.80 -18.83
C MET A 1105 4.16 -24.53 -18.55
N TYR A 1106 5.18 -24.62 -17.69
CA TYR A 1106 6.06 -23.51 -17.35
C TYR A 1106 7.42 -23.98 -16.83
N ILE A 1107 8.33 -23.04 -16.58
CA ILE A 1107 9.62 -23.29 -15.91
C ILE A 1107 9.61 -22.50 -14.59
N ARG A 1108 9.57 -23.20 -13.45
CA ARG A 1108 9.40 -22.59 -12.11
C ARG A 1108 10.56 -21.72 -11.67
N LYS A 1109 11.79 -22.17 -11.87
CA LYS A 1109 12.97 -21.47 -11.32
C LYS A 1109 13.01 -20.04 -11.89
N PRO A 1110 12.96 -19.00 -11.05
CA PRO A 1110 12.86 -17.62 -11.52
C PRO A 1110 14.16 -17.12 -12.14
N GLU A 1111 14.09 -15.98 -12.83
CA GLU A 1111 15.22 -15.21 -13.36
C GLU A 1111 16.11 -15.95 -14.39
N LEU A 1112 15.65 -17.07 -14.96
CA LEU A 1112 16.37 -17.75 -16.05
C LEU A 1112 16.03 -17.11 -17.41
N ARG A 1113 17.04 -16.99 -18.28
CA ARG A 1113 16.90 -16.48 -19.65
C ARG A 1113 17.77 -17.26 -20.63
N TRP A 1114 17.29 -17.41 -21.87
CA TRP A 1114 18.01 -18.10 -22.93
C TRP A 1114 18.19 -17.22 -24.16
N THR A 1115 19.42 -17.18 -24.68
CA THR A 1115 19.76 -16.54 -25.97
C THR A 1115 20.08 -17.56 -27.07
N ALA A 1116 20.39 -18.79 -26.69
CA ALA A 1116 20.58 -19.95 -27.56
C ALA A 1116 20.17 -21.23 -26.82
N HIS A 1117 19.78 -22.28 -27.55
CA HIS A 1117 19.35 -23.56 -26.99
C HIS A 1117 18.25 -23.42 -25.92
N ALA A 1118 17.25 -22.58 -26.18
CA ALA A 1118 16.11 -22.41 -25.30
C ALA A 1118 15.28 -23.71 -25.19
N PRO A 1119 14.75 -24.04 -23.99
CA PRO A 1119 13.86 -25.18 -23.83
C PRO A 1119 12.57 -24.97 -24.64
N SER A 1120 12.01 -26.05 -25.17
CA SER A 1120 10.92 -25.99 -26.15
C SER A 1120 9.76 -26.94 -25.83
N LEU A 1121 8.55 -26.56 -26.23
CA LEU A 1121 7.37 -27.43 -26.33
C LEU A 1121 7.09 -27.70 -27.81
N ASN A 1122 6.87 -28.95 -28.18
CA ASN A 1122 6.80 -29.37 -29.57
C ASN A 1122 5.51 -30.15 -29.83
N TYR A 1123 4.83 -29.85 -30.93
CA TYR A 1123 3.54 -30.45 -31.30
C TYR A 1123 3.49 -30.75 -32.80
N ARG A 1124 3.11 -31.99 -33.16
CA ARG A 1124 2.89 -32.40 -34.54
C ARG A 1124 1.47 -32.08 -34.97
N ILE A 1125 1.33 -31.21 -35.97
CA ILE A 1125 0.06 -30.72 -36.49
C ILE A 1125 -0.16 -31.22 -37.93
N GLN A 1126 -1.42 -31.36 -38.34
CA GLN A 1126 -1.81 -31.72 -39.70
C GLN A 1126 -2.66 -30.60 -40.31
N CYS A 1127 -2.11 -29.94 -41.33
CA CYS A 1127 -2.70 -28.74 -41.94
C CYS A 1127 -3.28 -29.02 -43.33
N GLN A 1128 -4.34 -28.30 -43.74
CA GLN A 1128 -4.89 -28.34 -45.09
C GLN A 1128 -4.21 -27.39 -46.08
N GLY A 1129 -3.23 -26.61 -45.61
CA GLY A 1129 -2.49 -25.62 -46.37
C GLY A 1129 -3.21 -24.26 -46.43
N GLY A 1130 -2.43 -23.19 -46.40
CA GLY A 1130 -2.92 -21.81 -46.37
C GLY A 1130 -2.20 -20.96 -45.34
N THR A 1131 -2.69 -19.74 -45.17
CA THR A 1131 -2.22 -18.85 -44.10
C THR A 1131 -2.95 -19.18 -42.80
N TYR A 1132 -2.22 -19.45 -41.73
CA TYR A 1132 -2.74 -19.66 -40.39
C TYR A 1132 -2.33 -18.52 -39.46
N ILE A 1133 -3.21 -18.17 -38.51
CA ILE A 1133 -2.89 -17.37 -37.33
C ILE A 1133 -2.68 -18.33 -36.16
N ILE A 1134 -1.51 -18.27 -35.53
CA ILE A 1134 -1.23 -19.02 -34.30
C ILE A 1134 -1.61 -18.13 -33.11
N TRP A 1135 -2.60 -18.56 -32.35
CA TRP A 1135 -2.98 -17.98 -31.08
C TRP A 1135 -2.34 -18.75 -29.92
N MET A 1136 -1.97 -18.03 -28.87
CA MET A 1136 -1.36 -18.57 -27.66
C MET A 1136 -2.07 -18.04 -26.42
N LEU A 1137 -2.57 -18.93 -25.56
CA LEU A 1137 -3.11 -18.60 -24.25
C LEU A 1137 -2.01 -18.74 -23.21
N SER A 1138 -1.62 -17.62 -22.60
CA SER A 1138 -0.51 -17.58 -21.64
C SER A 1138 -0.75 -16.61 -20.50
N LYS A 1139 -0.05 -16.86 -19.38
CA LYS A 1139 0.02 -15.99 -18.19
C LYS A 1139 1.47 -15.83 -17.77
N PHE A 1140 1.83 -14.64 -17.31
CA PHE A 1140 3.09 -14.38 -16.63
C PHE A 1140 2.87 -13.27 -15.58
N ASN A 1141 3.83 -13.11 -14.67
CA ASN A 1141 3.72 -12.21 -13.53
C ASN A 1141 4.47 -10.90 -13.75
N VAL A 1142 5.61 -10.93 -14.43
CA VAL A 1142 6.50 -9.76 -14.59
C VAL A 1142 6.96 -9.62 -16.04
N LEU A 1143 7.34 -8.39 -16.45
CA LEU A 1143 7.85 -8.12 -17.81
C LEU A 1143 8.99 -9.06 -18.21
N GLU A 1144 9.88 -9.37 -17.27
CA GLU A 1144 11.06 -10.19 -17.48
C GLU A 1144 10.76 -11.63 -17.93
N GLU A 1145 9.52 -12.11 -17.73
CA GLU A 1145 9.06 -13.46 -18.09
C GLU A 1145 8.37 -13.50 -19.47
N GLY A 1146 7.87 -12.36 -19.97
CA GLY A 1146 6.96 -12.28 -21.12
C GLY A 1146 7.61 -12.48 -22.51
N PHE A 1147 8.70 -13.23 -22.63
CA PHE A 1147 9.46 -13.41 -23.87
C PHE A 1147 9.40 -14.85 -24.40
N PHE A 1148 9.14 -15.00 -25.71
CA PHE A 1148 9.02 -16.29 -26.38
C PHE A 1148 9.57 -16.26 -27.81
N ALA A 1149 9.78 -17.44 -28.38
CA ALA A 1149 9.95 -17.64 -29.82
C ALA A 1149 9.10 -18.80 -30.31
N LEU A 1150 8.82 -18.82 -31.62
CA LEU A 1150 8.09 -19.90 -32.29
C LEU A 1150 8.93 -20.45 -33.45
N GLY A 1151 8.75 -21.72 -33.78
CA GLY A 1151 9.34 -22.33 -34.96
C GLY A 1151 8.42 -23.36 -35.61
N ILE A 1152 8.65 -23.61 -36.90
CA ILE A 1152 7.96 -24.61 -37.71
C ILE A 1152 9.03 -25.47 -38.39
N ASP A 1153 8.92 -26.80 -38.26
CA ASP A 1153 9.77 -27.79 -38.93
C ASP A 1153 11.29 -27.60 -38.72
N GLY A 1154 11.67 -26.98 -37.60
CA GLY A 1154 13.06 -26.70 -37.23
C GLY A 1154 13.52 -25.27 -37.52
N ASP A 1155 12.79 -24.52 -38.34
CA ASP A 1155 13.08 -23.12 -38.64
C ASP A 1155 12.37 -22.20 -37.64
N THR A 1156 13.10 -21.24 -37.08
CA THR A 1156 12.55 -20.26 -36.13
C THR A 1156 11.94 -19.09 -36.88
N ILE A 1157 10.73 -18.69 -36.50
CA ILE A 1157 10.05 -17.53 -37.08
C ILE A 1157 10.82 -16.27 -36.68
N PRO A 1158 11.16 -15.36 -37.63
CA PRO A 1158 11.86 -14.13 -37.34
C PRO A 1158 11.15 -13.31 -36.26
N ARG A 1159 11.93 -12.77 -35.32
CA ARG A 1159 11.41 -12.03 -34.16
C ARG A 1159 10.45 -10.91 -34.56
N ASN A 1160 10.71 -10.21 -35.65
CA ASN A 1160 9.89 -9.11 -36.18
C ASN A 1160 8.55 -9.56 -36.80
N GLU A 1161 8.35 -10.86 -37.03
CA GLU A 1161 7.09 -11.45 -37.50
C GLU A 1161 6.22 -11.97 -36.35
N LEU A 1162 6.78 -12.05 -35.14
CA LEU A 1162 6.07 -12.41 -33.92
C LEU A 1162 5.34 -11.20 -33.32
N TYR A 1163 4.24 -11.47 -32.62
CA TYR A 1163 3.51 -10.47 -31.84
C TYR A 1163 4.45 -9.69 -30.92
N GLY A 1164 4.40 -8.35 -30.99
CA GLY A 1164 5.21 -7.47 -30.15
C GLY A 1164 6.72 -7.69 -30.31
N GLY A 1165 7.17 -8.27 -31.42
CA GLY A 1165 8.58 -8.65 -31.57
C GLY A 1165 8.99 -9.80 -30.65
N GLY A 1166 8.10 -10.76 -30.37
CA GLY A 1166 8.37 -11.89 -29.44
C GLY A 1166 8.24 -11.52 -27.96
N SER A 1167 7.62 -10.37 -27.65
CA SER A 1167 7.27 -9.95 -26.31
C SER A 1167 5.75 -9.92 -26.16
N LEU A 1168 5.24 -10.60 -25.14
CA LEU A 1168 3.83 -10.57 -24.77
C LEU A 1168 3.52 -9.45 -23.80
N TRP A 1169 4.53 -8.73 -23.31
CA TRP A 1169 4.33 -7.76 -22.26
C TRP A 1169 3.46 -6.57 -22.69
N ARG A 1170 2.46 -6.25 -21.87
CA ARG A 1170 1.67 -5.02 -21.82
C ARG A 1170 1.09 -4.88 -20.42
N TYR A 1171 0.89 -3.67 -19.90
CA TYR A 1171 0.27 -3.44 -18.58
C TYR A 1171 -1.00 -4.29 -18.34
N GLU A 1172 -1.92 -4.28 -19.30
CA GLU A 1172 -3.17 -5.05 -19.26
C GLU A 1172 -2.99 -6.59 -19.25
N ALA A 1173 -1.79 -7.12 -19.48
CA ALA A 1173 -1.48 -8.55 -19.53
C ALA A 1173 -1.06 -9.14 -18.19
N GLU A 1174 -0.67 -8.29 -17.23
CA GLU A 1174 -0.12 -8.75 -15.95
C GLU A 1174 -1.16 -9.57 -15.18
N GLN A 1175 -0.70 -10.68 -14.60
CA GLN A 1175 -1.48 -11.56 -13.74
C GLN A 1175 -2.69 -12.25 -14.39
N ILE A 1176 -2.91 -12.18 -15.71
CA ILE A 1176 -4.04 -12.85 -16.38
C ILE A 1176 -3.60 -13.90 -17.40
N TYR A 1177 -4.49 -14.87 -17.66
CA TYR A 1177 -4.45 -15.63 -18.89
C TYR A 1177 -5.03 -14.79 -20.03
N ARG A 1178 -4.27 -14.66 -21.12
CA ARG A 1178 -4.66 -13.88 -22.30
C ARG A 1178 -4.32 -14.62 -23.60
N TRP A 1179 -5.28 -14.65 -24.52
CA TRP A 1179 -5.08 -15.10 -25.89
C TRP A 1179 -4.35 -14.03 -26.71
N VAL A 1180 -3.22 -14.40 -27.32
CA VAL A 1180 -2.39 -13.51 -28.14
C VAL A 1180 -2.22 -14.11 -29.54
N PRO A 1181 -2.44 -13.34 -30.63
CA PRO A 1181 -2.16 -13.80 -31.99
C PRO A 1181 -0.64 -13.76 -32.24
N ALA A 1182 0.04 -14.80 -31.79
CA ALA A 1182 1.50 -14.88 -31.66
C ALA A 1182 2.25 -14.77 -32.99
N ALA A 1183 1.70 -15.31 -34.08
CA ALA A 1183 2.29 -15.22 -35.42
C ALA A 1183 1.24 -15.48 -36.52
N ARG A 1184 1.47 -14.95 -37.72
CA ARG A 1184 0.76 -15.35 -38.94
C ARG A 1184 1.76 -16.06 -39.86
N ILE A 1185 1.45 -17.28 -40.26
CA ILE A 1185 2.38 -18.15 -41.01
C ILE A 1185 1.71 -18.78 -42.22
N GLN A 1186 2.50 -19.02 -43.27
CA GLN A 1186 2.08 -19.82 -44.41
C GLN A 1186 2.49 -21.27 -44.17
N LEU A 1187 1.54 -22.19 -44.20
CA LEU A 1187 1.81 -23.63 -44.10
C LEU A 1187 1.37 -24.33 -45.39
N GLU A 1188 2.14 -25.34 -45.78
CA GLU A 1188 1.75 -26.25 -46.85
C GLU A 1188 0.70 -27.24 -46.34
N ARG A 1189 0.09 -27.99 -47.26
CA ARG A 1189 -0.79 -29.08 -46.89
C ARG A 1189 0.07 -30.26 -46.46
N GLY A 1190 0.00 -30.67 -45.20
CA GLY A 1190 0.86 -31.73 -44.70
C GLY A 1190 1.01 -31.74 -43.19
N SER A 1191 1.91 -32.61 -42.73
CA SER A 1191 2.32 -32.68 -41.33
C SER A 1191 3.46 -31.69 -41.08
N HIS A 1192 3.32 -30.89 -40.03
CA HIS A 1192 4.31 -29.93 -39.56
C HIS A 1192 4.57 -30.11 -38.06
N VAL A 1193 5.69 -29.59 -37.56
CA VAL A 1193 6.01 -29.52 -36.14
C VAL A 1193 6.02 -28.07 -35.69
N LEU A 1194 5.06 -27.69 -34.85
CA LEU A 1194 5.06 -26.42 -34.12
C LEU A 1194 5.99 -26.53 -32.91
N ARG A 1195 6.93 -25.59 -32.79
CA ARG A 1195 7.83 -25.45 -31.65
C ARG A 1195 7.60 -24.13 -30.93
N VAL A 1196 7.47 -24.17 -29.61
CA VAL A 1196 7.31 -23.00 -28.74
C VAL A 1196 8.49 -22.94 -27.78
N TYR A 1197 9.34 -21.92 -27.91
CA TYR A 1197 10.54 -21.78 -27.11
C TYR A 1197 10.31 -20.80 -25.95
N ALA A 1198 10.66 -21.19 -24.73
CA ALA A 1198 10.68 -20.29 -23.58
C ALA A 1198 12.01 -19.52 -23.55
N LEU A 1199 11.96 -18.20 -23.78
CA LEU A 1199 13.15 -17.34 -23.72
C LEU A 1199 13.40 -16.79 -22.30
N ALA A 1200 12.41 -16.90 -21.42
CA ALA A 1200 12.49 -16.62 -20.00
C ALA A 1200 11.67 -17.64 -19.19
N SER A 1201 12.06 -17.88 -17.94
CA SER A 1201 11.28 -18.70 -17.00
C SER A 1201 10.01 -18.00 -16.54
N GLY A 1202 9.14 -18.71 -15.81
CA GLY A 1202 7.96 -18.13 -15.16
C GLY A 1202 6.70 -18.04 -16.03
N MET A 1203 6.84 -17.91 -17.35
CA MET A 1203 5.69 -17.88 -18.27
C MET A 1203 4.96 -19.22 -18.33
N ARG A 1204 3.64 -19.19 -18.13
CA ARG A 1204 2.73 -20.33 -18.17
C ARG A 1204 2.01 -20.39 -19.51
N TYR A 1205 2.12 -21.51 -20.21
CA TYR A 1205 1.46 -21.79 -21.48
C TYR A 1205 0.31 -22.77 -21.26
N ASP A 1206 -0.92 -22.37 -21.59
CA ASP A 1206 -2.13 -23.19 -21.37
C ASP A 1206 -2.58 -23.90 -22.64
N ARG A 1207 -2.82 -23.13 -23.72
CA ARG A 1207 -3.35 -23.63 -25.01
C ARG A 1207 -2.74 -22.89 -26.19
N PHE A 1208 -2.74 -23.55 -27.35
CA PHE A 1208 -2.45 -22.95 -28.65
C PHE A 1208 -3.60 -23.25 -29.61
N TYR A 1209 -3.95 -22.29 -30.46
CA TYR A 1209 -5.02 -22.43 -31.45
C TYR A 1209 -4.57 -21.90 -32.80
N LEU A 1210 -4.63 -22.73 -33.84
CA LEU A 1210 -4.30 -22.30 -35.20
C LEU A 1210 -5.58 -22.20 -36.01
N THR A 1211 -5.81 -21.10 -36.69
CA THR A 1211 -6.97 -20.92 -37.58
C THR A 1211 -6.56 -20.28 -38.91
N ARG A 1212 -7.27 -20.63 -39.99
CA ARG A 1212 -7.17 -19.96 -41.30
C ARG A 1212 -8.01 -18.69 -41.43
N GLY A 1213 -8.99 -18.50 -40.55
CA GLY A 1213 -9.88 -17.33 -40.54
C GLY A 1213 -9.47 -16.24 -39.56
N GLU A 1214 -10.37 -15.27 -39.34
CA GLU A 1214 -10.20 -14.17 -38.39
C GLU A 1214 -10.98 -14.39 -37.09
N GLU A 1215 -11.58 -15.57 -36.90
CA GLU A 1215 -12.27 -15.90 -35.67
C GLU A 1215 -11.33 -15.96 -34.47
N LEU A 1216 -11.89 -15.65 -33.30
CA LEU A 1216 -11.18 -15.74 -32.04
C LEU A 1216 -11.10 -17.20 -31.60
N PRO A 1217 -10.07 -17.57 -30.81
CA PRO A 1217 -10.03 -18.85 -30.13
C PRO A 1217 -11.33 -19.08 -29.33
N PRO A 1218 -11.90 -20.30 -29.38
CA PRO A 1218 -13.17 -20.59 -28.73
C PRO A 1218 -13.10 -20.41 -27.21
N ALA A 1219 -14.25 -20.16 -26.59
CA ALA A 1219 -14.35 -20.09 -25.14
C ALA A 1219 -14.10 -21.47 -24.51
N ASP A 1220 -13.81 -21.50 -23.21
CA ASP A 1220 -13.55 -22.77 -22.50
C ASP A 1220 -14.72 -23.77 -22.55
N THR A 1221 -15.95 -23.27 -22.66
CA THR A 1221 -17.17 -24.09 -22.82
C THR A 1221 -17.29 -24.74 -24.20
N GLU A 1222 -16.54 -24.25 -25.19
CA GLU A 1222 -16.57 -24.67 -26.60
C GLU A 1222 -15.30 -25.44 -27.02
N TRP A 1223 -14.31 -25.57 -26.11
CA TRP A 1223 -13.03 -26.23 -26.33
C TRP A 1223 -13.07 -27.75 -26.12
#